data_AF-A0A521WMD8-F1
#
_entry.id   AF-A0A521WMD8-F1
#
_cell.length_a   1.000
_cell.length_b   1.000
_cell.length_c   1.000
_cell.angle_alpha   90.00
_cell.angle_beta   90.00
_cell.angle_gamma   90.00
#
_symmetry.space_group_name_H-M   'P 1'
#
loop_
_entity.id
_entity.type
_entity.pdbx_description
1 polymer ?
#
loop_
_entity_poly.entity_id
_entity_poly.type
_entity_poly.pdbx_seq_one_letter_code
_entity_poly.pdbx_strand_id
1 'polypeptide(L)'
;MRTDHIQTKSKQSGQAMIISVVFFLIIGLIVVVGISETVVRDLKNVQNIVKSRESYAIGEALHEDVVYRFKQSMQVGTEESLTLNGYTASSTISDIVGGKRVITSADRSGYIKRVMSDLFSGAGSSFNYGVQTGEGGLILENSSSVSGNVYSNGPVLGNGNISSNATSPTLVGTATVGSNALRLVPRGNYLYIVNESTLQAVSIANPSAPTVVSTITNPNGGSNPLQKDIAIANDTLFITASNHNNVLAFSLTDPANPAYVSSVAVTGAPRAIVGYGTYVYVSVFSDSAIKVLDVANPASMSVVATVSTNSAPIALAIQGSYLYVASQGGASSKIEIFNLANPALPVLVGAATVTANPLSLAVFGNYAYVGSQGGSKIEIINVTNPVSPSVVGGTASNSSINPQALFSSGSYLYAAVSYGSTNQFQIWNVTNPTAPSLANTININSGVPYALVGGSGGYIYLMMTNSNLTSPLRIYQVTGSGGNQILGDVVSAGPTGSVTLINASSSIYARTISDSLAGGNAYFKNISNTTVLGTSYPNSAEQATSSLPISDEVIAQWETDAEAGGVITTPCPYRITETVTLGPIKINCDLEISNGAEVDLGGIVWVNGNISLTNSSKIEVSPSISGKTPALIADKLTNHSTAGKIEISNSTQFNGYGTNSYVMLVSMNNSAENGGGEVAINVGNSISGKVLVYAPHGEIAIKNSAVLKEATAWRLRLQNSATVIYETGLANLLFTSGPSGGYQIQSWAEVE
;
A
#
# COMPACT_ATOMS: atom_id res chain seq x y z
N MET A 1 47.92 -62.84 94.93
CA MET A 1 47.43 -63.08 93.56
C MET A 1 46.73 -61.82 93.08
N ARG A 2 47.20 -61.29 91.94
CA ARG A 2 46.70 -60.17 91.09
C ARG A 2 46.55 -58.77 91.70
N THR A 3 47.54 -57.95 91.34
CA THR A 3 47.54 -56.49 91.20
C THR A 3 46.46 -56.00 90.23
N ASP A 4 45.72 -54.96 90.60
CA ASP A 4 45.04 -54.07 89.66
C ASP A 4 45.38 -52.61 89.99
N HIS A 5 46.11 -51.97 89.07
CA HIS A 5 46.40 -50.54 89.09
C HIS A 5 45.13 -49.76 88.72
N ILE A 6 44.52 -49.08 89.68
CA ILE A 6 43.49 -48.07 89.39
C ILE A 6 44.21 -46.82 88.87
N GLN A 7 44.35 -46.70 87.55
CA GLN A 7 44.64 -45.41 86.92
C GLN A 7 43.40 -44.53 87.04
N THR A 8 43.44 -43.52 87.90
CA THR A 8 42.45 -42.44 87.91
C THR A 8 42.60 -41.61 86.63
N LYS A 9 41.92 -42.02 85.56
CA LYS A 9 41.69 -41.14 84.40
C LYS A 9 40.87 -39.95 84.89
N SER A 10 41.50 -38.79 85.03
CA SER A 10 40.79 -37.54 85.34
C SER A 10 39.72 -37.33 84.26
N LYS A 11 38.46 -37.21 84.67
CA LYS A 11 37.33 -37.02 83.75
C LYS A 11 37.40 -35.60 83.17
N GLN A 12 38.18 -35.41 82.11
CA GLN A 12 38.18 -34.20 81.28
C GLN A 12 36.96 -34.14 80.32
N SER A 13 36.04 -35.11 80.39
CA SER A 13 34.86 -35.19 79.51
C SER A 13 33.95 -33.96 79.62
N GLY A 14 33.92 -33.29 80.78
CA GLY A 14 33.18 -32.04 80.96
C GLY A 14 33.83 -30.85 80.24
N GLN A 15 35.16 -30.73 80.29
CA GLN A 15 35.90 -29.66 79.59
C GLN A 15 35.84 -29.85 78.06
N ALA A 16 35.96 -31.09 77.57
CA ALA A 16 35.82 -31.40 76.15
C ALA A 16 34.42 -31.05 75.63
N MET A 17 33.36 -31.36 76.39
CA MET A 17 31.98 -31.02 76.01
C MET A 17 31.77 -29.50 75.95
N ILE A 18 32.29 -28.73 76.93
CA ILE A 18 32.19 -27.27 76.92
C ILE A 18 32.96 -26.67 75.75
N ILE A 19 34.18 -27.15 75.45
CA ILE A 19 34.96 -26.68 74.31
C ILE A 19 34.25 -27.00 73.00
N SER A 20 33.67 -28.20 72.84
CA SER A 20 32.88 -28.54 71.65
C SER A 20 31.64 -27.66 71.50
N VAL A 21 30.89 -27.41 72.58
CA VAL A 21 29.72 -26.52 72.55
C VAL A 21 30.12 -25.10 72.17
N VAL A 22 31.18 -24.55 72.77
CA VAL A 22 31.70 -23.22 72.44
C VAL A 22 32.21 -23.16 71.01
N PHE A 23 32.91 -24.20 70.54
CA PHE A 23 33.41 -24.29 69.17
C PHE A 23 32.28 -24.31 68.13
N PHE A 24 31.24 -25.13 68.34
CA PHE A 24 30.07 -25.16 67.46
C PHE A 24 29.25 -23.88 67.55
N LEU A 25 29.19 -23.22 68.70
CA LEU A 25 28.53 -21.93 68.86
C LEU A 25 29.27 -20.82 68.11
N ILE A 26 30.60 -20.81 68.15
CA ILE A 26 31.44 -19.88 67.38
C ILE A 26 31.28 -20.13 65.88
N ILE A 27 31.31 -21.38 65.42
CA ILE A 27 31.06 -21.72 64.01
C ILE A 27 29.66 -21.28 63.60
N GLY A 28 28.65 -21.56 64.44
CA GLY A 28 27.27 -21.12 64.21
C GLY A 28 27.16 -19.61 64.05
N LEU A 29 27.82 -18.84 64.91
CA LEU A 29 27.86 -17.37 64.81
C LEU A 29 28.56 -16.91 63.51
N ILE A 30 29.69 -17.50 63.14
CA ILE A 30 30.40 -17.14 61.90
C ILE A 30 29.53 -17.40 60.67
N VAL A 31 28.83 -18.54 60.63
CA VAL A 31 27.92 -18.87 59.54
C VAL A 31 26.73 -17.90 59.49
N VAL A 32 26.14 -17.56 60.63
CA VAL A 32 25.03 -16.61 60.71
C VAL A 32 25.46 -15.21 60.26
N VAL A 33 26.64 -14.74 60.68
CA VAL A 33 27.17 -13.43 60.27
C VAL A 33 27.47 -13.43 58.77
N GLY A 34 28.12 -14.47 58.25
CA GLY A 34 28.43 -14.59 56.83
C GLY A 34 27.18 -14.59 55.94
N ILE A 35 26.13 -15.32 56.33
CA ILE A 35 24.85 -15.31 55.62
C ILE A 35 24.17 -13.95 55.75
N SER A 36 24.15 -13.36 56.95
CA SER A 36 23.50 -12.06 57.19
C SER A 36 24.11 -10.94 56.34
N GLU A 37 25.43 -10.89 56.20
CA GLU A 37 26.10 -9.91 55.34
C GLU A 37 25.73 -10.05 53.87
N THR A 38 25.66 -11.29 53.36
CA THR A 38 25.23 -11.53 51.97
C THR A 38 23.78 -11.13 51.73
N VAL A 39 22.87 -11.44 52.67
CA VAL A 39 21.45 -11.08 52.56
C VAL A 39 21.25 -9.57 52.62
N VAL A 40 21.95 -8.86 53.52
CA VAL A 40 21.88 -7.39 53.61
C VAL A 40 22.42 -6.75 52.33
N ARG A 41 23.51 -7.29 51.76
CA ARG A 41 24.07 -6.81 50.49
C ARG A 41 23.10 -7.02 49.33
N ASP A 42 22.47 -8.19 49.24
CA ASP A 42 21.52 -8.50 48.17
C ASP A 42 20.24 -7.66 48.30
N LEU A 43 19.74 -7.45 49.53
CA LEU A 43 18.64 -6.52 49.78
C LEU A 43 18.98 -5.09 49.34
N LYS A 44 20.19 -4.61 49.64
CA LYS A 44 20.66 -3.29 49.19
C LYS A 44 20.74 -3.22 47.67
N ASN A 45 21.23 -4.28 47.01
CA ASN A 45 21.29 -4.35 45.55
C ASN A 45 19.89 -4.33 44.92
N VAL A 46 18.94 -5.10 45.44
CA VAL A 46 17.54 -5.09 44.98
C VAL A 46 16.92 -3.71 45.18
N GLN A 47 17.11 -3.08 46.33
CA GLN A 47 16.62 -1.72 46.58
C GLN A 47 17.22 -0.70 45.60
N ASN A 48 18.51 -0.81 45.29
CA ASN A 48 19.18 0.06 44.32
C ASN A 48 18.64 -0.15 42.90
N ILE A 49 18.39 -1.40 42.49
CA ILE A 49 17.78 -1.73 41.20
C ILE A 49 16.36 -1.16 41.10
N VAL A 50 15.56 -1.28 42.16
CA VAL A 50 14.21 -0.70 42.21
C VAL A 50 14.27 0.82 42.06
N LYS A 51 15.11 1.50 42.85
CA LYS A 51 15.28 2.96 42.74
C LYS A 51 15.73 3.40 41.34
N SER A 52 16.64 2.66 40.73
CA SER A 52 17.10 2.92 39.36
C SER A 52 15.98 2.73 38.32
N ARG A 53 15.13 1.70 38.47
CA ARG A 53 13.96 1.49 37.60
C ARG A 53 12.90 2.57 37.78
N GLU A 54 12.70 3.05 38.99
CA GLU A 54 11.76 4.14 39.27
C GLU A 54 12.22 5.45 38.63
N SER A 55 13.51 5.81 38.70
CA SER A 55 14.07 6.95 37.96
C SER A 55 13.90 6.79 36.46
N TYR A 56 14.15 5.60 35.93
CA TYR A 56 13.96 5.30 34.51
C TYR A 56 12.50 5.50 34.08
N ALA A 57 11.56 4.89 34.80
CA ALA A 57 10.14 4.92 34.41
C ALA A 57 9.54 6.33 34.44
N ILE A 58 9.83 7.14 35.47
CA ILE A 58 9.32 8.51 35.55
C ILE A 58 10.02 9.45 34.55
N GLY A 59 11.32 9.23 34.29
CA GLY A 59 12.09 9.96 33.29
C GLY A 59 11.57 9.71 31.88
N GLU A 60 11.37 8.44 31.51
CA GLU A 60 10.78 8.06 30.21
C GLU A 60 9.34 8.58 30.08
N ALA A 61 8.50 8.44 31.11
CA ALA A 61 7.12 8.92 31.04
C ALA A 61 7.02 10.43 30.75
N LEU A 62 7.82 11.25 31.43
CA LEU A 62 7.86 12.70 31.14
C LEU A 62 8.48 12.98 29.76
N HIS A 63 9.52 12.24 29.38
CA HIS A 63 10.18 12.42 28.08
C HIS A 63 9.25 12.09 26.91
N GLU A 64 8.54 10.97 26.97
CA GLU A 64 7.56 10.55 25.97
C GLU A 64 6.39 11.53 25.89
N ASP A 65 5.88 12.01 27.02
CA ASP A 65 4.79 13.00 27.06
C ASP A 65 5.20 14.32 26.40
N VAL A 66 6.38 14.86 26.74
CA VAL A 66 6.91 16.09 26.13
C VAL A 66 7.10 15.91 24.62
N VAL A 67 7.74 14.82 24.19
CA VAL A 67 7.98 14.52 22.77
C VAL A 67 6.67 14.30 22.01
N TYR A 68 5.69 13.63 22.62
CA TYR A 68 4.36 13.42 22.04
C TYR A 68 3.60 14.74 21.87
N ARG A 69 3.59 15.60 22.89
CA ARG A 69 2.98 16.94 22.82
C ARG A 69 3.62 17.79 21.72
N PHE A 70 4.95 17.75 21.56
CA PHE A 70 5.63 18.39 20.42
C PHE A 70 5.24 17.79 19.07
N LYS A 71 5.07 16.47 18.97
CA LYS A 71 4.58 15.81 17.74
C LYS A 71 3.17 16.23 17.36
N GLN A 72 2.29 16.44 18.34
CA GLN A 72 0.88 16.79 18.13
C GLN A 72 0.63 18.32 18.04
N SER A 73 1.67 19.15 17.92
CA SER A 73 1.55 20.62 17.92
C SER A 73 0.84 21.18 19.17
N MET A 74 0.95 20.51 20.31
CA MET A 74 0.41 20.99 21.58
C MET A 74 1.36 21.97 22.24
N GLN A 75 0.84 22.87 23.10
CA GLN A 75 1.70 23.76 23.88
C GLN A 75 2.53 22.97 24.88
N VAL A 76 3.83 23.27 24.91
CA VAL A 76 4.80 22.74 25.88
C VAL A 76 5.67 23.91 26.35
N GLY A 77 5.91 23.99 27.65
CA GLY A 77 6.79 25.00 28.24
C GLY A 77 8.27 24.80 27.88
N THR A 78 9.13 25.73 28.28
CA THR A 78 10.60 25.55 28.21
C THR A 78 11.12 24.61 29.31
N GLU A 79 10.33 24.42 30.36
CA GLU A 79 10.55 23.46 31.44
C GLU A 79 9.25 22.75 31.78
N GLU A 80 9.30 21.42 31.91
CA GLU A 80 8.17 20.58 32.27
C GLU A 80 8.59 19.65 33.42
N SER A 81 7.66 19.32 34.32
CA SER A 81 7.97 18.41 35.42
C SER A 81 6.83 17.43 35.67
N LEU A 82 7.20 16.20 36.02
CA LEU A 82 6.27 15.16 36.42
C LEU A 82 6.68 14.67 37.79
N THR A 83 5.77 14.80 38.76
CA THR A 83 5.98 14.27 40.11
C THR A 83 5.10 13.07 40.36
N LEU A 84 5.70 11.93 40.66
CA LEU A 84 5.00 10.69 41.02
C LEU A 84 5.62 10.13 42.31
N ASN A 85 4.78 9.81 43.29
CA ASN A 85 5.21 9.28 44.59
C ASN A 85 6.26 10.13 45.35
N GLY A 86 6.28 11.45 45.12
CA GLY A 86 7.23 12.37 45.76
C GLY A 86 8.58 12.51 45.07
N TYR A 87 8.71 11.98 43.85
CA TYR A 87 9.90 12.08 43.01
C TYR A 87 9.58 12.83 41.74
N THR A 88 10.48 13.71 41.32
CA THR A 88 10.24 14.62 40.20
C THR A 88 11.21 14.31 39.06
N ALA A 89 10.66 14.02 37.89
CA ALA A 89 11.38 14.17 36.63
C ALA A 89 11.24 15.63 36.16
N SER A 90 12.30 16.20 35.62
CA SER A 90 12.30 17.53 35.02
C SER A 90 12.81 17.44 33.58
N SER A 91 12.13 18.10 32.66
CA SER A 91 12.53 18.19 31.26
C SER A 91 12.82 19.64 30.90
N THR A 92 13.99 19.89 30.31
CA THR A 92 14.37 21.20 29.77
C THR A 92 14.32 21.14 28.26
N ILE A 93 13.72 22.15 27.65
CA ILE A 93 13.56 22.27 26.21
C ILE A 93 14.30 23.50 25.71
N SER A 94 15.27 23.29 24.82
CA SER A 94 16.12 24.35 24.28
C SER A 94 16.10 24.35 22.75
N ASP A 95 16.26 25.52 22.14
CA ASP A 95 16.42 25.64 20.69
C ASP A 95 17.78 25.11 20.23
N ILE A 96 17.79 24.38 19.11
CA ILE A 96 18.99 23.96 18.38
C ILE A 96 18.84 24.32 16.90
N VAL A 97 19.94 24.36 16.15
CA VAL A 97 19.90 24.62 14.70
C VAL A 97 19.01 23.57 14.03
N GLY A 98 17.89 23.99 13.44
CA GLY A 98 16.93 23.11 12.76
C GLY A 98 15.88 22.42 13.65
N GLY A 99 15.85 22.69 14.96
CA GLY A 99 14.99 21.94 15.86
C GLY A 99 14.89 22.42 17.31
N LYS A 100 14.42 21.52 18.17
CA LYS A 100 14.32 21.62 19.62
C LYS A 100 15.09 20.43 20.20
N ARG A 101 15.72 20.62 21.35
CA ARG A 101 16.35 19.55 22.13
C ARG A 101 15.57 19.38 23.42
N VAL A 102 15.17 18.15 23.72
CA VAL A 102 14.49 17.78 24.95
C VAL A 102 15.46 16.95 25.78
N ILE A 103 15.79 17.44 26.97
CA ILE A 103 16.62 16.72 27.94
C ILE A 103 15.75 16.49 29.18
N THR A 104 15.47 15.22 29.48
CA THR A 104 14.74 14.84 30.69
C THR A 104 15.69 14.22 31.69
N SER A 105 15.65 14.70 32.93
CA SER A 105 16.40 14.16 34.06
C SER A 105 15.45 13.72 35.17
N ALA A 106 15.64 12.51 35.68
CA ALA A 106 14.94 12.00 36.85
C ALA A 106 15.96 11.55 37.89
N ASP A 107 15.76 11.97 39.14
CA ASP A 107 16.62 11.60 40.27
C ASP A 107 15.81 10.91 41.37
N ARG A 108 16.14 9.64 41.63
CA ARG A 108 15.71 8.92 42.83
C ARG A 108 16.89 8.72 43.77
N SER A 109 17.06 9.65 44.72
CA SER A 109 18.04 9.51 45.81
C SER A 109 19.48 9.27 45.34
N GLY A 110 19.91 9.99 44.29
CA GLY A 110 21.23 9.89 43.68
C GLY A 110 21.33 8.91 42.50
N TYR A 111 20.25 8.17 42.19
CA TYR A 111 20.15 7.37 40.96
C TYR A 111 19.54 8.23 39.86
N ILE A 112 20.41 8.90 39.11
CA ILE A 112 20.02 9.84 38.06
C ILE A 112 19.90 9.09 36.73
N LYS A 113 18.78 9.31 36.02
CA LYS A 113 18.63 8.97 34.61
C LYS A 113 18.50 10.24 33.81
N ARG A 114 19.25 10.36 32.71
CA ARG A 114 19.09 11.43 31.72
C ARG A 114 18.85 10.84 30.34
N VAL A 115 17.85 11.38 29.67
CA VAL A 115 17.44 11.00 28.33
C VAL A 115 17.41 12.26 27.48
N MET A 116 18.01 12.18 26.30
CA MET A 116 18.07 13.27 25.35
C MET A 116 17.44 12.85 24.03
N SER A 117 16.57 13.71 23.50
CA SER A 117 16.06 13.62 22.14
C SER A 117 16.26 14.95 21.42
N ASP A 118 16.80 14.87 20.21
CA ASP A 118 16.78 15.99 19.28
C ASP A 118 15.57 15.89 18.36
N LEU A 119 14.71 16.89 18.47
CA LEU A 119 13.48 17.06 17.72
C LEU A 119 13.73 18.06 16.61
N PHE A 120 13.87 17.61 15.37
CA PHE A 120 13.90 18.54 14.25
C PHE A 120 12.49 18.80 13.78
N SER A 121 12.21 20.02 13.30
CA SER A 121 11.01 20.21 12.50
C SER A 121 11.14 19.24 11.33
N GLY A 122 10.31 18.20 11.30
CA GLY A 122 10.35 17.25 10.21
C GLY A 122 10.00 18.02 8.94
N ALA A 123 11.00 18.33 8.13
CA ALA A 123 10.79 18.56 6.71
C ALA A 123 10.40 17.18 6.15
N GLY A 124 9.11 16.92 6.19
CA GLY A 124 8.54 15.62 5.93
C GLY A 124 7.03 15.74 5.88
N SER A 125 6.51 16.53 4.95
CA SER A 125 5.25 16.16 4.32
C SER A 125 5.52 14.86 3.57
N SER A 126 5.11 13.73 4.17
CA SER A 126 4.95 12.52 3.37
C SER A 126 3.88 12.80 2.32
N PHE A 127 4.21 12.52 1.07
CA PHE A 127 3.26 12.57 -0.02
C PHE A 127 2.21 11.47 0.22
N ASN A 128 1.03 11.78 0.78
CA ASN A 128 0.10 10.78 1.35
C ASN A 128 -1.03 10.34 0.40
N TYR A 129 -1.04 10.84 -0.85
CA TYR A 129 -2.16 10.70 -1.77
C TYR A 129 -1.70 10.21 -3.15
N GLY A 130 -2.51 9.35 -3.78
CA GLY A 130 -2.35 8.99 -5.18
C GLY A 130 -2.74 10.10 -6.14
N VAL A 131 -3.58 11.03 -5.69
CA VAL A 131 -3.97 12.23 -6.42
C VAL A 131 -4.12 13.39 -5.43
N GLN A 132 -3.53 14.54 -5.76
CA GLN A 132 -3.80 15.80 -5.10
C GLN A 132 -4.30 16.85 -6.10
N THR A 133 -5.42 17.52 -5.82
CA THR A 133 -5.96 18.57 -6.70
C THR A 133 -6.24 19.89 -6.00
N GLY A 134 -6.11 20.98 -6.76
CA GLY A 134 -6.53 22.33 -6.37
C GLY A 134 -8.06 22.50 -6.38
N GLU A 135 -8.52 23.75 -6.48
CA GLU A 135 -9.95 24.10 -6.42
C GLU A 135 -10.76 23.55 -7.59
N GLY A 136 -10.10 23.26 -8.72
CA GLY A 136 -10.72 22.64 -9.90
C GLY A 136 -11.14 21.18 -9.68
N GLY A 137 -10.58 20.53 -8.66
CA GLY A 137 -11.01 19.22 -8.19
C GLY A 137 -10.60 18.04 -9.07
N LEU A 138 -11.22 16.88 -8.78
CA LEU A 138 -10.99 15.62 -9.47
C LEU A 138 -12.26 15.16 -10.19
N ILE A 139 -12.15 14.81 -11.47
CA ILE A 139 -13.23 14.28 -12.29
C ILE A 139 -12.83 12.87 -12.78
N LEU A 140 -13.66 11.87 -12.52
CA LEU A 140 -13.51 10.52 -13.04
C LEU A 140 -14.66 10.22 -13.99
N GLU A 141 -14.35 9.78 -15.21
CA GLU A 141 -15.34 9.46 -16.24
C GLU A 141 -15.14 8.04 -16.76
N ASN A 142 -16.22 7.43 -17.24
CA ASN A 142 -16.21 6.14 -17.94
C ASN A 142 -15.45 5.04 -17.17
N SER A 143 -15.80 4.85 -15.89
CA SER A 143 -15.22 3.80 -15.02
C SER A 143 -13.71 3.94 -14.79
N SER A 144 -13.23 5.16 -14.65
CA SER A 144 -11.83 5.42 -14.26
C SER A 144 -11.59 5.05 -12.78
N SER A 145 -10.33 4.82 -12.41
CA SER A 145 -9.97 4.46 -11.03
C SER A 145 -8.70 5.13 -10.51
N VAL A 146 -8.64 5.32 -9.20
CA VAL A 146 -7.44 5.72 -8.46
C VAL A 146 -7.14 4.63 -7.43
N SER A 147 -5.94 4.06 -7.47
CA SER A 147 -5.44 3.15 -6.44
C SER A 147 -4.54 3.92 -5.49
N GLY A 148 -5.11 4.43 -4.40
CA GLY A 148 -4.47 5.33 -3.45
C GLY A 148 -5.48 6.32 -2.85
N ASN A 149 -5.05 7.09 -1.85
CA ASN A 149 -5.87 8.14 -1.26
C ASN A 149 -6.01 9.33 -2.22
N VAL A 150 -7.12 10.05 -2.15
CA VAL A 150 -7.39 11.27 -2.93
C VAL A 150 -7.57 12.45 -1.99
N TYR A 151 -6.86 13.55 -2.29
CA TYR A 151 -7.06 14.84 -1.62
C TYR A 151 -7.37 15.93 -2.63
N SER A 152 -8.49 16.61 -2.46
CA SER A 152 -8.93 17.65 -3.37
C SER A 152 -9.37 18.88 -2.59
N ASN A 153 -8.84 20.06 -2.93
CA ASN A 153 -9.40 21.33 -2.46
C ASN A 153 -10.74 21.67 -3.12
N GLY A 154 -11.04 21.02 -4.25
CA GLY A 154 -12.29 21.13 -5.00
C GLY A 154 -13.18 19.90 -4.89
N PRO A 155 -14.24 19.81 -5.71
CA PRO A 155 -15.13 18.65 -5.74
C PRO A 155 -14.45 17.41 -6.31
N VAL A 156 -14.88 16.22 -5.86
CA VAL A 156 -14.52 14.92 -6.44
C VAL A 156 -15.76 14.34 -7.12
N LEU A 157 -15.76 14.32 -8.44
CA LEU A 157 -16.94 14.05 -9.26
C LEU A 157 -16.73 12.82 -10.13
N GLY A 158 -17.67 11.88 -10.07
CA GLY A 158 -17.84 10.86 -11.07
C GLY A 158 -18.81 11.31 -12.17
N ASN A 159 -18.50 10.98 -13.42
CA ASN A 159 -19.44 11.07 -14.54
C ASN A 159 -19.85 9.65 -14.97
N GLY A 160 -21.16 9.43 -15.17
CA GLY A 160 -21.78 8.12 -15.44
C GLY A 160 -22.82 7.70 -14.38
N ASN A 161 -23.73 6.79 -14.72
CA ASN A 161 -24.74 6.31 -13.77
C ASN A 161 -24.11 5.36 -12.72
N ILE A 162 -24.01 5.78 -11.46
CA ILE A 162 -24.01 4.83 -10.33
C ILE A 162 -25.44 4.30 -10.21
N SER A 163 -25.76 3.35 -11.08
CA SER A 163 -26.96 2.55 -10.91
C SER A 163 -26.75 1.67 -9.69
N SER A 164 -27.52 1.92 -8.64
CA SER A 164 -27.73 1.05 -7.47
C SER A 164 -28.34 -0.32 -7.82
N ASN A 165 -28.47 -0.63 -9.11
CA ASN A 165 -28.87 -1.92 -9.66
C ASN A 165 -27.75 -2.52 -10.54
N ALA A 166 -26.57 -2.79 -9.95
CA ALA A 166 -25.52 -3.60 -10.58
C ALA A 166 -25.84 -5.10 -10.59
N THR A 167 -27.05 -5.43 -11.04
CA THR A 167 -27.65 -6.74 -10.82
C THR A 167 -27.98 -7.47 -12.11
N SER A 168 -27.69 -6.92 -13.29
CA SER A 168 -28.03 -7.55 -14.58
C SER A 168 -26.79 -7.75 -15.45
N PRO A 169 -25.97 -8.79 -15.18
CA PRO A 169 -24.80 -9.12 -15.98
C PRO A 169 -25.21 -9.50 -17.42
N THR A 170 -24.66 -8.82 -18.41
CA THR A 170 -24.81 -9.15 -19.83
C THR A 170 -23.52 -9.79 -20.34
N LEU A 171 -23.61 -10.94 -21.02
CA LEU A 171 -22.44 -11.54 -21.66
C LEU A 171 -22.08 -10.69 -22.89
N VAL A 172 -20.91 -10.06 -22.88
CA VAL A 172 -20.47 -9.19 -23.98
C VAL A 172 -19.49 -9.85 -24.93
N GLY A 173 -18.69 -10.81 -24.45
CA GLY A 173 -17.68 -11.46 -25.27
C GLY A 173 -17.18 -12.77 -24.67
N THR A 174 -16.55 -13.57 -25.52
CA THR A 174 -15.94 -14.84 -25.13
C THR A 174 -14.63 -15.06 -25.87
N ALA A 175 -13.67 -15.69 -25.20
CA ALA A 175 -12.46 -16.22 -25.82
C ALA A 175 -12.21 -17.65 -25.35
N THR A 176 -11.40 -18.37 -26.12
CA THR A 176 -10.88 -19.68 -25.74
C THR A 176 -9.40 -19.54 -25.44
N VAL A 177 -9.01 -19.92 -24.23
CA VAL A 177 -7.62 -19.88 -23.76
C VAL A 177 -7.11 -21.30 -23.52
N GLY A 178 -5.84 -21.43 -23.14
CA GLY A 178 -5.16 -22.70 -22.95
C GLY A 178 -5.85 -23.65 -21.97
N SER A 179 -5.45 -24.92 -21.99
CA SER A 179 -5.97 -25.94 -21.07
C SER A 179 -5.69 -25.58 -19.61
N ASN A 180 -6.64 -25.88 -18.73
CA ASN A 180 -6.50 -25.71 -17.29
C ASN A 180 -6.03 -24.29 -16.91
N ALA A 181 -6.77 -23.28 -17.34
CA ALA A 181 -6.54 -21.90 -16.94
C ALA A 181 -6.90 -21.73 -15.46
N LEU A 182 -5.97 -21.18 -14.67
CA LEU A 182 -6.05 -21.23 -13.20
C LEU A 182 -6.36 -19.89 -12.59
N ARG A 183 -5.67 -18.84 -13.05
CA ARG A 183 -5.77 -17.48 -12.51
C ARG A 183 -5.59 -16.48 -13.63
N LEU A 184 -6.18 -15.31 -13.41
CA LEU A 184 -6.10 -14.19 -14.34
C LEU A 184 -5.84 -12.89 -13.58
N VAL A 185 -5.12 -11.98 -14.21
CA VAL A 185 -4.92 -10.62 -13.72
C VAL A 185 -5.01 -9.64 -14.88
N PRO A 186 -5.80 -8.55 -14.76
CA PRO A 186 -5.87 -7.52 -15.78
C PRO A 186 -4.76 -6.48 -15.60
N ARG A 187 -4.29 -5.92 -16.72
CA ARG A 187 -3.45 -4.72 -16.77
C ARG A 187 -3.74 -3.94 -18.04
N GLY A 188 -4.28 -2.74 -17.89
CA GLY A 188 -4.68 -1.91 -19.03
C GLY A 188 -5.61 -2.69 -19.97
N ASN A 189 -5.23 -2.76 -21.25
CA ASN A 189 -5.99 -3.45 -22.30
C ASN A 189 -5.67 -4.95 -22.42
N TYR A 190 -4.96 -5.54 -21.45
CA TYR A 190 -4.59 -6.96 -21.50
C TYR A 190 -5.06 -7.71 -20.26
N LEU A 191 -5.41 -8.97 -20.48
CA LEU A 191 -5.65 -9.95 -19.44
C LEU A 191 -4.59 -11.03 -19.52
N TYR A 192 -3.81 -11.20 -18.45
CA TYR A 192 -2.80 -12.25 -18.35
C TYR A 192 -3.40 -13.47 -17.67
N ILE A 193 -3.22 -14.62 -18.31
CA ILE A 193 -3.81 -15.88 -17.90
C ILE A 193 -2.70 -16.91 -17.74
N VAL A 194 -2.61 -17.48 -16.54
CA VAL A 194 -1.72 -18.61 -16.29
C VAL A 194 -2.49 -19.92 -16.48
N ASN A 195 -1.95 -20.75 -17.36
CA ASN A 195 -2.40 -22.11 -17.64
C ASN A 195 -1.41 -23.13 -17.05
N GLU A 196 -1.70 -24.41 -17.23
CA GLU A 196 -0.84 -25.52 -16.78
C GLU A 196 0.60 -25.42 -17.32
N SER A 197 0.76 -25.07 -18.61
CA SER A 197 2.08 -25.02 -19.26
C SER A 197 2.41 -23.68 -19.92
N THR A 198 1.48 -22.72 -19.91
CA THR A 198 1.66 -21.46 -20.63
C THR A 198 1.22 -20.25 -19.82
N LEU A 199 1.78 -19.10 -20.15
CA LEU A 199 1.25 -17.78 -19.84
C LEU A 199 0.67 -17.20 -21.14
N GLN A 200 -0.55 -16.69 -21.12
CA GLN A 200 -1.17 -16.05 -22.28
C GLN A 200 -1.52 -14.61 -21.98
N ALA A 201 -1.25 -13.72 -22.94
CA ALA A 201 -1.81 -12.37 -22.94
C ALA A 201 -3.01 -12.32 -23.88
N VAL A 202 -4.14 -11.86 -23.37
CA VAL A 202 -5.38 -11.68 -24.12
C VAL A 202 -5.67 -10.20 -24.21
N SER A 203 -5.74 -9.65 -25.42
CA SER A 203 -6.22 -8.30 -25.64
C SER A 203 -7.71 -8.21 -25.31
N ILE A 204 -8.05 -7.25 -24.47
CA ILE A 204 -9.40 -6.88 -24.04
C ILE A 204 -9.74 -5.44 -24.44
N ALA A 205 -8.98 -4.85 -25.36
CA ALA A 205 -9.25 -3.53 -25.93
C ALA A 205 -10.64 -3.44 -26.58
N ASN A 206 -11.12 -4.55 -27.17
CA ASN A 206 -12.51 -4.75 -27.55
C ASN A 206 -13.11 -5.90 -26.72
N PRO A 207 -13.85 -5.61 -25.64
CA PRO A 207 -14.43 -6.62 -24.77
C PRO A 207 -15.44 -7.56 -25.45
N SER A 208 -16.00 -7.17 -26.60
CA SER A 208 -16.90 -8.04 -27.38
C SER A 208 -16.17 -9.04 -28.29
N ALA A 209 -14.89 -8.79 -28.56
CA ALA A 209 -14.02 -9.65 -29.36
C ALA A 209 -12.62 -9.76 -28.73
N PRO A 210 -12.50 -10.37 -27.53
CA PRO A 210 -11.20 -10.60 -26.90
C PRO A 210 -10.34 -11.54 -27.73
N THR A 211 -9.05 -11.24 -27.88
CA THR A 211 -8.12 -12.02 -28.72
C THR A 211 -6.86 -12.42 -27.96
N VAL A 212 -6.46 -13.69 -28.05
CA VAL A 212 -5.15 -14.13 -27.54
C VAL A 212 -4.07 -13.56 -28.45
N VAL A 213 -3.23 -12.66 -27.93
CA VAL A 213 -2.18 -11.99 -28.71
C VAL A 213 -0.81 -12.65 -28.55
N SER A 214 -0.56 -13.30 -27.42
CA SER A 214 0.66 -14.07 -27.20
C SER A 214 0.42 -15.28 -26.30
N THR A 215 1.23 -16.31 -26.51
CA THR A 215 1.29 -17.52 -25.69
C THR A 215 2.74 -17.86 -25.45
N ILE A 216 3.16 -17.79 -24.19
CA ILE A 216 4.54 -17.99 -23.75
C ILE A 216 4.59 -19.33 -23.02
N THR A 217 5.55 -20.18 -23.39
CA THR A 217 5.82 -21.41 -22.64
C THR A 217 6.29 -21.04 -21.25
N ASN A 218 5.62 -21.56 -20.23
CA ASN A 218 6.08 -21.41 -18.86
C ASN A 218 7.34 -22.29 -18.71
N PRO A 219 8.52 -21.73 -18.36
CA PRO A 219 9.77 -22.48 -18.24
C PRO A 219 9.68 -23.67 -17.28
N ASN A 220 8.74 -23.61 -16.34
CA ASN A 220 8.49 -24.60 -15.30
C ASN A 220 7.10 -25.26 -15.47
N GLY A 221 6.67 -25.50 -16.71
CA GLY A 221 5.44 -26.22 -17.03
C GLY A 221 5.51 -27.71 -16.64
N GLY A 222 4.44 -28.24 -16.02
CA GLY A 222 4.35 -29.64 -15.57
C GLY A 222 2.95 -30.05 -15.13
N SER A 223 2.68 -31.36 -15.10
CA SER A 223 1.36 -32.02 -15.15
C SER A 223 0.45 -31.95 -13.91
N ASN A 224 0.72 -31.05 -12.95
CA ASN A 224 -0.21 -30.82 -11.84
C ASN A 224 -0.82 -29.42 -11.94
N PRO A 225 -2.06 -29.32 -12.45
CA PRO A 225 -2.73 -28.06 -12.73
C PRO A 225 -3.23 -27.33 -11.45
N LEU A 226 -3.00 -27.82 -10.23
CA LEU A 226 -3.85 -27.39 -9.12
C LEU A 226 -3.45 -26.11 -8.37
N GLN A 227 -2.26 -25.53 -8.55
CA GLN A 227 -1.81 -24.44 -7.65
C GLN A 227 -0.84 -23.47 -8.34
N LYS A 228 -1.37 -22.56 -9.16
CA LYS A 228 -0.62 -21.37 -9.58
C LYS A 228 -1.46 -20.15 -9.29
N ASP A 229 -0.77 -19.07 -8.95
CA ASP A 229 -1.34 -17.76 -8.80
C ASP A 229 -0.48 -16.71 -9.48
N ILE A 230 -1.10 -15.59 -9.79
CA ILE A 230 -0.53 -14.55 -10.62
C ILE A 230 -0.80 -13.17 -10.01
N ALA A 231 0.23 -12.37 -9.91
CA ALA A 231 0.14 -11.00 -9.44
C ALA A 231 0.99 -10.07 -10.30
N ILE A 232 0.67 -8.79 -10.27
CA ILE A 232 1.48 -7.75 -10.89
C ILE A 232 1.99 -6.84 -9.79
N ALA A 233 3.29 -6.55 -9.82
CA ALA A 233 3.90 -5.48 -9.04
C ALA A 233 4.98 -4.80 -9.89
N ASN A 234 5.07 -3.48 -9.85
CA ASN A 234 6.09 -2.69 -10.55
C ASN A 234 6.30 -3.12 -12.02
N ASP A 235 5.23 -3.13 -12.82
CA ASP A 235 5.23 -3.53 -14.25
C ASP A 235 5.83 -4.92 -14.55
N THR A 236 5.87 -5.78 -13.54
CA THR A 236 6.33 -7.16 -13.65
C THR A 236 5.22 -8.09 -13.21
N LEU A 237 5.02 -9.14 -13.99
CA LEU A 237 4.08 -10.22 -13.71
C LEU A 237 4.81 -11.34 -12.97
N PHE A 238 4.28 -11.74 -11.83
CA PHE A 238 4.81 -12.81 -11.01
C PHE A 238 3.90 -14.01 -11.02
N ILE A 239 4.47 -15.21 -11.16
CA ILE A 239 3.73 -16.47 -11.17
C ILE A 239 4.33 -17.41 -10.14
N THR A 240 3.50 -17.94 -9.25
CA THR A 240 3.91 -19.04 -8.36
C THR A 240 3.96 -20.35 -9.13
N ALA A 241 4.98 -21.17 -8.87
CA ALA A 241 5.08 -22.52 -9.41
C ALA A 241 5.32 -23.52 -8.26
N SER A 242 4.23 -24.04 -7.68
CA SER A 242 4.26 -24.91 -6.50
C SER A 242 5.23 -26.09 -6.62
N ASN A 243 5.19 -26.83 -7.74
CA ASN A 243 6.02 -28.03 -7.92
C ASN A 243 7.52 -27.73 -8.12
N HIS A 244 7.81 -26.52 -8.58
CA HIS A 244 9.18 -26.07 -8.83
C HIS A 244 9.70 -25.21 -7.68
N ASN A 245 8.87 -25.02 -6.64
CA ASN A 245 9.26 -24.35 -5.41
C ASN A 245 9.82 -22.94 -5.64
N ASN A 246 9.30 -22.22 -6.64
CA ASN A 246 9.79 -20.90 -7.02
C ASN A 246 8.68 -19.93 -7.44
N VAL A 247 9.07 -18.67 -7.59
CA VAL A 247 8.30 -17.60 -8.22
C VAL A 247 9.04 -17.17 -9.48
N LEU A 248 8.31 -17.04 -10.57
CA LEU A 248 8.80 -16.59 -11.87
C LEU A 248 8.43 -15.12 -12.07
N ALA A 249 9.32 -14.34 -12.68
CA ALA A 249 9.07 -12.97 -13.08
C ALA A 249 9.05 -12.85 -14.61
N PHE A 250 8.06 -12.12 -15.12
CA PHE A 250 7.94 -11.76 -16.53
C PHE A 250 7.79 -10.23 -16.63
N SER A 251 8.63 -9.60 -17.44
CA SER A 251 8.55 -8.17 -17.72
C SER A 251 7.30 -7.89 -18.56
N LEU A 252 6.59 -6.83 -18.21
CA LEU A 252 5.46 -6.30 -18.98
C LEU A 252 5.79 -4.98 -19.68
N THR A 253 7.08 -4.74 -20.00
CA THR A 253 7.52 -3.60 -20.82
C THR A 253 6.81 -3.59 -22.17
N ASP A 254 6.66 -4.76 -22.80
CA ASP A 254 5.67 -4.99 -23.86
C ASP A 254 4.48 -5.77 -23.27
N PRO A 255 3.35 -5.11 -22.99
CA PRO A 255 2.19 -5.77 -22.41
C PRO A 255 1.57 -6.85 -23.31
N ALA A 256 1.78 -6.79 -24.63
CA ALA A 256 1.29 -7.79 -25.56
C ALA A 256 2.16 -9.05 -25.56
N ASN A 257 3.46 -8.91 -25.27
CA ASN A 257 4.44 -10.00 -25.28
C ASN A 257 5.27 -10.02 -23.98
N PRO A 258 4.70 -10.52 -22.85
CA PRO A 258 5.45 -10.68 -21.62
C PRO A 258 6.73 -11.50 -21.81
N ALA A 259 7.86 -10.98 -21.35
CA ALA A 259 9.16 -11.64 -21.50
C ALA A 259 9.63 -12.23 -20.18
N TYR A 260 10.08 -13.49 -20.17
CA TYR A 260 10.66 -14.10 -18.96
C TYR A 260 11.92 -13.32 -18.53
N VAL A 261 12.00 -12.99 -17.24
CA VAL A 261 13.11 -12.21 -16.66
C VAL A 261 13.96 -13.08 -15.76
N SER A 262 13.37 -13.67 -14.73
CA SER A 262 14.11 -14.42 -13.72
C SER A 262 13.18 -15.36 -12.93
N SER A 263 13.78 -16.12 -12.02
CA SER A 263 13.05 -16.90 -11.02
C SER A 263 13.78 -16.85 -9.67
N VAL A 264 13.02 -16.98 -8.59
CA VAL A 264 13.56 -17.04 -7.22
C VAL A 264 12.98 -18.24 -6.47
N ALA A 265 13.86 -19.00 -5.81
CA ALA A 265 13.45 -20.14 -5.01
C ALA A 265 12.71 -19.65 -3.75
N VAL A 266 11.50 -20.18 -3.53
CA VAL A 266 10.65 -19.89 -2.38
C VAL A 266 10.53 -21.13 -1.48
N THR A 267 10.56 -22.35 -2.04
CA THR A 267 10.36 -23.65 -1.33
C THR A 267 9.00 -23.75 -0.61
N GLY A 268 8.60 -24.96 -0.18
CA GLY A 268 7.40 -25.14 0.66
C GLY A 268 6.05 -25.04 -0.06
N ALA A 269 6.00 -25.29 -1.37
CA ALA A 269 4.78 -25.21 -2.19
C ALA A 269 4.12 -23.81 -2.18
N PRO A 270 4.69 -22.82 -2.89
CA PRO A 270 4.10 -21.49 -3.03
C PRO A 270 2.73 -21.58 -3.72
N ARG A 271 1.68 -20.95 -3.16
CA ARG A 271 0.30 -21.02 -3.68
C ARG A 271 -0.19 -19.69 -4.22
N ALA A 272 -0.68 -18.81 -3.36
CA ALA A 272 -1.16 -17.47 -3.68
C ALA A 272 -0.05 -16.42 -3.62
N ILE A 273 -0.19 -15.36 -4.42
CA ILE A 273 0.76 -14.24 -4.51
C ILE A 273 0.01 -12.91 -4.67
N VAL A 274 0.47 -11.87 -3.98
CA VAL A 274 -0.06 -10.49 -4.10
C VAL A 274 1.07 -9.48 -4.05
N GLY A 275 0.93 -8.37 -4.78
CA GLY A 275 1.92 -7.29 -4.85
C GLY A 275 1.59 -6.09 -3.97
N TYR A 276 2.61 -5.43 -3.43
CA TYR A 276 2.50 -4.17 -2.70
C TYR A 276 3.77 -3.34 -2.85
N GLY A 277 3.70 -2.25 -3.62
CA GLY A 277 4.86 -1.46 -3.98
C GLY A 277 5.94 -2.33 -4.66
N THR A 278 7.15 -2.33 -4.12
CA THR A 278 8.30 -3.11 -4.60
C THR A 278 8.40 -4.51 -3.98
N TYR A 279 7.38 -4.98 -3.27
CA TYR A 279 7.36 -6.30 -2.63
C TYR A 279 6.25 -7.18 -3.19
N VAL A 280 6.48 -8.49 -3.20
CA VAL A 280 5.42 -9.49 -3.36
C VAL A 280 5.38 -10.42 -2.16
N TYR A 281 4.17 -10.75 -1.73
CA TYR A 281 3.91 -11.67 -0.63
C TYR A 281 3.42 -12.98 -1.20
N VAL A 282 4.08 -14.07 -0.81
CA VAL A 282 3.84 -15.40 -1.34
C VAL A 282 3.42 -16.30 -0.19
N SER A 283 2.22 -16.87 -0.28
CA SER A 283 1.78 -17.89 0.66
C SER A 283 2.51 -19.20 0.37
N VAL A 284 3.07 -19.80 1.41
CA VAL A 284 3.82 -21.05 1.34
C VAL A 284 3.10 -22.09 2.18
N PHE A 285 2.40 -22.99 1.50
CA PHE A 285 1.42 -23.88 2.12
C PHE A 285 2.05 -24.86 3.10
N SER A 286 3.14 -25.51 2.70
CA SER A 286 3.80 -26.53 3.54
C SER A 286 4.53 -25.92 4.74
N ASP A 287 4.98 -24.68 4.62
CA ASP A 287 5.73 -23.99 5.67
C ASP A 287 4.80 -23.27 6.66
N SER A 288 3.49 -23.17 6.36
CA SER A 288 2.55 -22.31 7.09
C SER A 288 3.14 -20.90 7.30
N ALA A 289 3.52 -20.27 6.18
CA ALA A 289 4.20 -18.98 6.21
C ALA A 289 3.88 -18.13 4.98
N ILE A 290 4.10 -16.82 5.12
CA ILE A 290 4.20 -15.86 4.03
C ILE A 290 5.69 -15.56 3.80
N LYS A 291 6.18 -15.76 2.58
CA LYS A 291 7.49 -15.26 2.17
C LYS A 291 7.34 -13.89 1.51
N VAL A 292 8.17 -12.96 1.97
CA VAL A 292 8.24 -11.60 1.46
C VAL A 292 9.41 -11.53 0.51
N LEU A 293 9.14 -11.18 -0.74
CA LEU A 293 10.15 -11.05 -1.77
C LEU A 293 10.32 -9.57 -2.10
N ASP A 294 11.56 -9.10 -2.09
CA ASP A 294 11.93 -7.83 -2.71
C ASP A 294 12.02 -8.06 -4.23
N VAL A 295 11.22 -7.28 -4.96
CA VAL A 295 11.11 -7.32 -6.42
C VAL A 295 11.36 -5.94 -7.03
N ALA A 296 12.04 -5.04 -6.32
CA ALA A 296 12.45 -3.73 -6.85
C ALA A 296 13.26 -3.88 -8.14
N ASN A 297 14.10 -4.92 -8.21
CA ASN A 297 14.76 -5.38 -9.43
C ASN A 297 14.28 -6.78 -9.83
N PRO A 298 13.35 -6.90 -10.81
CA PRO A 298 12.86 -8.18 -11.30
C PRO A 298 13.92 -9.15 -11.82
N ALA A 299 15.08 -8.65 -12.26
CA ALA A 299 16.20 -9.49 -12.70
C ALA A 299 16.99 -10.11 -11.53
N SER A 300 16.82 -9.57 -10.31
CA SER A 300 17.53 -10.00 -9.11
C SER A 300 16.59 -9.97 -7.90
N MET A 301 15.53 -10.78 -7.95
CA MET A 301 14.59 -10.94 -6.83
C MET A 301 15.25 -11.67 -5.66
N SER A 302 14.84 -11.34 -4.44
CA SER A 302 15.30 -12.04 -3.23
C SER A 302 14.21 -12.17 -2.18
N VAL A 303 14.24 -13.26 -1.39
CA VAL A 303 13.39 -13.40 -0.21
C VAL A 303 14.01 -12.61 0.93
N VAL A 304 13.32 -11.58 1.42
CA VAL A 304 13.81 -10.69 2.50
C VAL A 304 13.24 -11.01 3.86
N ALA A 305 12.07 -11.67 3.91
CA ALA A 305 11.48 -12.12 5.16
C ALA A 305 10.64 -13.39 4.96
N THR A 306 10.44 -14.11 6.06
CA THR A 306 9.46 -15.19 6.18
C THR A 306 8.70 -14.97 7.47
N VAL A 307 7.39 -14.82 7.37
CA VAL A 307 6.51 -14.56 8.51
C VAL A 307 5.57 -15.75 8.68
N SER A 308 5.53 -16.33 9.87
CA SER A 308 4.67 -17.49 10.14
C SER A 308 3.19 -17.10 10.11
N THR A 309 2.37 -17.99 9.56
CA THR A 309 0.91 -17.98 9.70
C THR A 309 0.51 -19.06 10.70
N ASN A 310 -0.69 -18.96 11.26
CA ASN A 310 -1.18 -19.93 12.24
C ASN A 310 -1.56 -21.29 11.63
N SER A 311 -1.82 -21.31 10.32
CA SER A 311 -2.12 -22.53 9.55
C SER A 311 -1.77 -22.32 8.08
N ALA A 312 -2.02 -23.31 7.23
CA ALA A 312 -1.54 -23.32 5.86
C ALA A 312 -2.24 -22.24 5.00
N PRO A 313 -1.54 -21.20 4.52
CA PRO A 313 -2.16 -20.08 3.81
C PRO A 313 -2.58 -20.48 2.38
N ILE A 314 -3.79 -20.09 1.97
CA ILE A 314 -4.41 -20.47 0.69
C ILE A 314 -4.66 -19.27 -0.22
N ALA A 315 -5.16 -18.17 0.33
CA ALA A 315 -5.54 -16.99 -0.42
C ALA A 315 -5.03 -15.74 0.28
N LEU A 316 -4.63 -14.76 -0.53
CA LEU A 316 -4.09 -13.48 -0.10
C LEU A 316 -4.91 -12.35 -0.73
N ALA A 317 -5.11 -11.27 0.02
CA ALA A 317 -5.66 -10.03 -0.47
C ALA A 317 -5.00 -8.85 0.24
N ILE A 318 -4.86 -7.72 -0.43
CA ILE A 318 -4.29 -6.50 0.16
C ILE A 318 -5.31 -5.37 0.04
N GLN A 319 -5.47 -4.62 1.12
CA GLN A 319 -6.21 -3.36 1.10
C GLN A 319 -5.55 -2.37 2.05
N GLY A 320 -5.26 -1.16 1.54
CA GLY A 320 -4.51 -0.16 2.29
C GLY A 320 -3.14 -0.72 2.70
N SER A 321 -2.78 -0.56 3.97
CA SER A 321 -1.53 -1.08 4.54
C SER A 321 -1.70 -2.44 5.25
N TYR A 322 -2.66 -3.26 4.82
CA TYR A 322 -2.89 -4.57 5.43
C TYR A 322 -2.93 -5.70 4.41
N LEU A 323 -2.26 -6.80 4.76
CA LEU A 323 -2.32 -8.09 4.08
C LEU A 323 -3.28 -9.01 4.82
N TYR A 324 -4.30 -9.48 4.13
CA TYR A 324 -5.28 -10.43 4.61
C TYR A 324 -4.94 -11.81 4.07
N VAL A 325 -4.91 -12.80 4.96
CA VAL A 325 -4.50 -14.17 4.66
C VAL A 325 -5.60 -15.12 5.11
N ALA A 326 -6.14 -15.90 4.17
CA ALA A 326 -7.04 -17.00 4.50
C ALA A 326 -6.24 -18.29 4.63
N SER A 327 -6.22 -18.84 5.84
CA SER A 327 -5.42 -20.00 6.20
C SER A 327 -6.28 -21.20 6.53
N GLN A 328 -5.92 -22.35 5.96
CA GLN A 328 -6.62 -23.62 6.11
C GLN A 328 -6.05 -24.41 7.30
N GLY A 329 -6.89 -24.67 8.28
CA GLY A 329 -6.56 -25.45 9.48
C GLY A 329 -7.65 -26.45 9.90
N GLY A 330 -8.53 -26.84 8.97
CA GLY A 330 -9.73 -27.61 9.32
C GLY A 330 -10.64 -26.80 10.23
N ALA A 331 -10.93 -27.31 11.43
CA ALA A 331 -11.68 -26.59 12.47
C ALA A 331 -10.94 -25.35 13.02
N SER A 332 -9.65 -25.18 12.72
CA SER A 332 -8.84 -24.02 13.10
C SER A 332 -8.54 -23.08 11.93
N SER A 333 -9.35 -23.11 10.87
CA SER A 333 -9.20 -22.21 9.73
C SER A 333 -9.42 -20.75 10.16
N LYS A 334 -8.62 -19.83 9.63
CA LYS A 334 -8.61 -18.42 10.06
C LYS A 334 -8.48 -17.46 8.89
N ILE A 335 -8.96 -16.24 9.10
CA ILE A 335 -8.44 -15.04 8.45
C ILE A 335 -7.44 -14.39 9.38
N GLU A 336 -6.25 -14.12 8.87
CA GLU A 336 -5.15 -13.47 9.58
C GLU A 336 -4.84 -12.15 8.89
N ILE A 337 -4.63 -11.09 9.67
CA ILE A 337 -4.41 -9.74 9.18
C ILE A 337 -3.01 -9.30 9.61
N PHE A 338 -2.17 -8.98 8.62
CA PHE A 338 -0.82 -8.47 8.82
C PHE A 338 -0.75 -6.99 8.47
N ASN A 339 -0.16 -6.19 9.35
CA ASN A 339 0.16 -4.80 9.08
C ASN A 339 1.42 -4.70 8.21
N LEU A 340 1.34 -3.87 7.17
CA LEU A 340 2.39 -3.62 6.17
C LEU A 340 3.04 -2.23 6.33
N ALA A 341 2.99 -1.62 7.53
CA ALA A 341 3.68 -0.37 7.81
C ALA A 341 5.19 -0.44 7.49
N ASN A 342 5.79 -1.63 7.69
CA ASN A 342 7.05 -2.02 7.06
C ASN A 342 6.76 -3.17 6.08
N PRO A 343 6.70 -2.91 4.76
CA PRO A 343 6.41 -3.93 3.76
C PRO A 343 7.44 -5.07 3.71
N ALA A 344 8.69 -4.80 4.08
CA ALA A 344 9.74 -5.82 4.13
C ALA A 344 9.56 -6.78 5.33
N LEU A 345 8.79 -6.39 6.35
CA LEU A 345 8.56 -7.18 7.56
C LEU A 345 7.10 -7.03 8.06
N PRO A 346 6.14 -7.75 7.45
CA PRO A 346 4.76 -7.78 7.89
C PRO A 346 4.61 -8.28 9.33
N VAL A 347 3.70 -7.66 10.08
CA VAL A 347 3.43 -8.02 11.48
C VAL A 347 1.99 -8.49 11.63
N LEU A 348 1.77 -9.70 12.14
CA LEU A 348 0.42 -10.20 12.45
C LEU A 348 -0.21 -9.30 13.53
N VAL A 349 -1.35 -8.68 13.21
CA VAL A 349 -2.06 -7.77 14.14
C VAL A 349 -3.38 -8.33 14.64
N GLY A 350 -4.03 -9.21 13.87
CA GLY A 350 -5.30 -9.81 14.29
C GLY A 350 -5.65 -11.07 13.50
N ALA A 351 -6.61 -11.83 14.02
CA ALA A 351 -7.13 -13.01 13.35
C ALA A 351 -8.58 -13.30 13.76
N ALA A 352 -9.36 -13.89 12.86
CA ALA A 352 -10.71 -14.38 13.11
C ALA A 352 -10.85 -15.82 12.63
N THR A 353 -11.53 -16.67 13.40
CA THR A 353 -11.83 -18.05 13.00
C THR A 353 -12.92 -18.06 11.93
N VAL A 354 -12.73 -18.85 10.88
CA VAL A 354 -13.76 -19.16 9.87
C VAL A 354 -14.22 -20.60 10.01
N THR A 355 -15.44 -20.87 9.60
CA THR A 355 -16.16 -22.12 9.92
C THR A 355 -15.75 -23.32 9.06
N ALA A 356 -15.09 -23.09 7.93
CA ALA A 356 -14.68 -24.14 7.00
C ALA A 356 -13.39 -23.75 6.24
N ASN A 357 -12.80 -24.73 5.56
CA ASN A 357 -11.55 -24.56 4.82
C ASN A 357 -11.68 -23.47 3.74
N PRO A 358 -10.93 -22.36 3.81
CA PRO A 358 -11.02 -21.30 2.83
C PRO A 358 -10.53 -21.74 1.45
N LEU A 359 -11.21 -21.28 0.41
CA LEU A 359 -10.85 -21.44 -1.00
C LEU A 359 -10.54 -20.09 -1.66
N SER A 360 -11.27 -19.05 -1.27
CA SER A 360 -11.21 -17.73 -1.88
C SER A 360 -11.39 -16.62 -0.84
N LEU A 361 -10.76 -15.49 -1.11
CA LEU A 361 -10.77 -14.29 -0.28
C LEU A 361 -10.95 -13.08 -1.17
N ALA A 362 -11.90 -12.21 -0.81
CA ALA A 362 -11.99 -10.85 -1.34
C ALA A 362 -12.08 -9.86 -0.17
N VAL A 363 -11.54 -8.66 -0.34
CA VAL A 363 -11.59 -7.59 0.68
C VAL A 363 -12.06 -6.32 0.00
N PHE A 364 -13.04 -5.66 0.61
CA PHE A 364 -13.51 -4.35 0.16
C PHE A 364 -14.04 -3.55 1.35
N GLY A 365 -13.43 -2.38 1.56
CA GLY A 365 -13.67 -1.51 2.69
C GLY A 365 -13.56 -2.24 4.02
N ASN A 366 -14.57 -2.09 4.85
CA ASN A 366 -14.56 -2.65 6.19
C ASN A 366 -14.79 -4.17 6.27
N TYR A 367 -14.86 -4.88 5.15
CA TYR A 367 -15.24 -6.29 5.12
C TYR A 367 -14.30 -7.17 4.30
N ALA A 368 -14.04 -8.35 4.85
CA ALA A 368 -13.45 -9.48 4.14
C ALA A 368 -14.52 -10.55 3.89
N TYR A 369 -14.50 -11.13 2.69
CA TYR A 369 -15.43 -12.13 2.20
C TYR A 369 -14.68 -13.44 1.98
N VAL A 370 -15.10 -14.51 2.65
CA VAL A 370 -14.42 -15.80 2.63
C VAL A 370 -15.32 -16.87 2.09
N GLY A 371 -14.94 -17.43 0.94
CA GLY A 371 -15.57 -18.60 0.37
C GLY A 371 -14.84 -19.84 0.85
N SER A 372 -15.59 -20.81 1.39
CA SER A 372 -15.01 -22.04 1.94
C SER A 372 -15.51 -23.30 1.22
N GLN A 373 -14.66 -24.32 1.18
CA GLN A 373 -15.00 -25.63 0.66
C GLN A 373 -16.06 -26.30 1.55
N GLY A 374 -17.18 -26.71 0.96
CA GLY A 374 -18.29 -27.37 1.64
C GLY A 374 -19.07 -26.45 2.60
N GLY A 375 -18.75 -25.15 2.64
CA GLY A 375 -19.45 -24.18 3.46
C GLY A 375 -20.87 -23.93 2.97
N SER A 376 -21.78 -23.50 3.86
CA SER A 376 -23.17 -23.16 3.51
C SER A 376 -23.38 -21.65 3.31
N LYS A 377 -22.30 -20.87 3.25
CA LYS A 377 -22.30 -19.42 3.07
C LYS A 377 -20.91 -18.94 2.67
N ILE A 378 -20.85 -17.79 1.98
CA ILE A 378 -19.66 -16.94 1.96
C ILE A 378 -19.69 -16.14 3.26
N GLU A 379 -18.68 -16.32 4.11
CA GLU A 379 -18.61 -15.64 5.40
C GLU A 379 -18.17 -14.18 5.22
N ILE A 380 -18.80 -13.28 5.96
CA ILE A 380 -18.47 -11.86 5.96
C ILE A 380 -17.86 -11.51 7.32
N ILE A 381 -16.62 -11.03 7.29
CA ILE A 381 -15.84 -10.64 8.45
C ILE A 381 -15.69 -9.13 8.44
N ASN A 382 -16.08 -8.48 9.53
CA ASN A 382 -15.77 -7.08 9.77
C ASN A 382 -14.28 -6.96 10.14
N VAL A 383 -13.57 -6.16 9.36
CA VAL A 383 -12.13 -5.87 9.49
C VAL A 383 -11.85 -4.37 9.74
N THR A 384 -12.87 -3.58 10.09
CA THR A 384 -12.73 -2.16 10.45
C THR A 384 -11.65 -1.95 11.52
N ASN A 385 -11.63 -2.85 12.51
CA ASN A 385 -10.54 -2.94 13.47
C ASN A 385 -9.65 -4.16 13.14
N PRO A 386 -8.49 -3.96 12.49
CA PRO A 386 -7.64 -5.06 12.04
C PRO A 386 -7.02 -5.87 13.19
N VAL A 387 -6.96 -5.34 14.43
CA VAL A 387 -6.50 -6.12 15.60
C VAL A 387 -7.59 -7.01 16.21
N SER A 388 -8.86 -6.78 15.85
CA SER A 388 -10.00 -7.53 16.39
C SER A 388 -11.06 -7.80 15.30
N PRO A 389 -10.71 -8.53 14.23
CA PRO A 389 -11.68 -8.89 13.19
C PRO A 389 -12.74 -9.84 13.74
N SER A 390 -13.97 -9.75 13.23
CA SER A 390 -15.09 -10.58 13.70
C SER A 390 -16.05 -10.97 12.58
N VAL A 391 -16.51 -12.22 12.56
CA VAL A 391 -17.57 -12.66 11.63
C VAL A 391 -18.88 -11.95 11.97
N VAL A 392 -19.47 -11.24 11.00
CA VAL A 392 -20.72 -10.47 11.18
C VAL A 392 -21.91 -11.05 10.40
N GLY A 393 -21.67 -11.93 9.43
CA GLY A 393 -22.74 -12.49 8.62
C GLY A 393 -22.26 -13.46 7.56
N GLY A 394 -23.10 -13.65 6.54
CA GLY A 394 -22.76 -14.39 5.35
C GLY A 394 -23.94 -14.57 4.41
N THR A 395 -23.65 -14.96 3.17
CA THR A 395 -24.67 -15.19 2.14
C THR A 395 -25.51 -16.41 2.50
N ALA A 396 -26.82 -16.27 2.66
CA ALA A 396 -27.67 -17.43 2.95
C ALA A 396 -27.77 -18.34 1.72
N SER A 397 -27.14 -19.52 1.73
CA SER A 397 -27.44 -20.60 0.77
C SER A 397 -28.12 -21.77 1.49
N ASN A 398 -29.15 -22.32 0.85
CA ASN A 398 -29.89 -23.50 1.33
C ASN A 398 -29.17 -24.83 1.02
N SER A 399 -27.94 -24.75 0.50
CA SER A 399 -27.08 -25.87 0.13
C SER A 399 -25.61 -25.51 0.33
N SER A 400 -24.73 -26.52 0.42
CA SER A 400 -23.29 -26.31 0.41
C SER A 400 -22.85 -25.68 -0.91
N ILE A 401 -21.93 -24.72 -0.83
CA ILE A 401 -21.34 -24.00 -1.95
C ILE A 401 -19.81 -24.15 -1.89
N ASN A 402 -19.15 -24.18 -3.05
CA ASN A 402 -17.69 -23.98 -3.14
C ASN A 402 -17.42 -22.72 -3.97
N PRO A 403 -17.29 -21.54 -3.35
CA PRO A 403 -16.90 -20.32 -4.04
C PRO A 403 -15.42 -20.42 -4.42
N GLN A 404 -15.14 -20.74 -5.68
CA GLN A 404 -13.80 -20.93 -6.23
C GLN A 404 -13.03 -19.60 -6.33
N ALA A 405 -13.76 -18.52 -6.62
CA ALA A 405 -13.21 -17.18 -6.65
C ALA A 405 -14.26 -16.17 -6.20
N LEU A 406 -13.76 -15.08 -5.60
CA LEU A 406 -14.55 -13.95 -5.12
C LEU A 406 -13.90 -12.66 -5.63
N PHE A 407 -14.73 -11.68 -5.96
CA PHE A 407 -14.33 -10.32 -6.24
C PHE A 407 -15.39 -9.40 -5.66
N SER A 408 -14.96 -8.35 -5.00
CA SER A 408 -15.84 -7.35 -4.41
C SER A 408 -15.60 -6.02 -5.11
N SER A 409 -16.69 -5.39 -5.55
CA SER A 409 -16.68 -4.03 -6.08
C SER A 409 -17.86 -3.29 -5.48
N GLY A 410 -17.55 -2.29 -4.65
CA GLY A 410 -18.59 -1.51 -4.00
C GLY A 410 -19.52 -2.34 -3.13
N SER A 411 -20.83 -2.15 -3.32
CA SER A 411 -21.89 -2.86 -2.61
C SER A 411 -22.13 -4.29 -3.09
N TYR A 412 -21.32 -4.78 -4.04
CA TYR A 412 -21.53 -6.08 -4.66
C TYR A 412 -20.36 -7.03 -4.50
N LEU A 413 -20.71 -8.27 -4.19
CA LEU A 413 -19.81 -9.41 -4.18
C LEU A 413 -20.16 -10.33 -5.36
N TYR A 414 -19.16 -10.59 -6.18
CA TYR A 414 -19.21 -11.47 -7.34
C TYR A 414 -18.56 -12.80 -6.96
N ALA A 415 -19.29 -13.90 -7.16
CA ALA A 415 -18.85 -15.22 -6.74
C ALA A 415 -18.95 -16.23 -7.88
N ALA A 416 -17.83 -16.89 -8.17
CA ALA A 416 -17.77 -18.10 -8.98
C ALA A 416 -18.04 -19.29 -8.07
N VAL A 417 -19.23 -19.88 -8.16
CA VAL A 417 -19.67 -20.95 -7.28
C VAL A 417 -19.79 -22.25 -8.06
N SER A 418 -19.25 -23.33 -7.49
CA SER A 418 -19.43 -24.68 -8.00
C SER A 418 -19.84 -25.64 -6.88
N TYR A 419 -20.86 -26.46 -7.11
CA TYR A 419 -21.24 -27.56 -6.22
C TYR A 419 -21.86 -28.71 -7.00
N GLY A 420 -21.24 -29.90 -6.94
CA GLY A 420 -21.70 -31.07 -7.69
C GLY A 420 -21.78 -30.77 -9.19
N SER A 421 -22.98 -30.87 -9.77
CA SER A 421 -23.28 -30.53 -11.17
C SER A 421 -23.74 -29.08 -11.38
N THR A 422 -23.86 -28.28 -10.31
CA THR A 422 -24.35 -26.90 -10.38
C THR A 422 -23.17 -25.93 -10.39
N ASN A 423 -23.05 -25.17 -11.47
CA ASN A 423 -22.04 -24.13 -11.64
C ASN A 423 -22.75 -22.80 -11.85
N GLN A 424 -22.37 -21.79 -11.06
CA GLN A 424 -23.06 -20.52 -11.02
C GLN A 424 -22.08 -19.34 -10.93
N PHE A 425 -22.45 -18.25 -11.57
CA PHE A 425 -21.91 -16.93 -11.29
C PHE A 425 -22.96 -16.14 -10.53
N GLN A 426 -22.71 -15.87 -9.26
CA GLN A 426 -23.63 -15.20 -8.35
C GLN A 426 -23.18 -13.77 -8.11
N ILE A 427 -24.15 -12.87 -7.99
CA ILE A 427 -23.96 -11.48 -7.60
C ILE A 427 -24.77 -11.25 -6.34
N TRP A 428 -24.10 -10.86 -5.27
CA TRP A 428 -24.70 -10.58 -3.97
C TRP A 428 -24.62 -9.09 -3.69
N ASN A 429 -25.73 -8.50 -3.26
CA ASN A 429 -25.71 -7.18 -2.63
C ASN A 429 -25.30 -7.36 -1.17
N VAL A 430 -24.16 -6.77 -0.81
CA VAL A 430 -23.53 -6.84 0.51
C VAL A 430 -23.59 -5.50 1.25
N THR A 431 -24.46 -4.58 0.82
CA THR A 431 -24.70 -3.30 1.50
C THR A 431 -25.06 -3.48 2.97
N ASN A 432 -25.87 -4.50 3.28
CA ASN A 432 -26.05 -4.97 4.65
C ASN A 432 -25.24 -6.27 4.85
N PRO A 433 -24.06 -6.20 5.49
CA PRO A 433 -23.18 -7.37 5.67
C PRO A 433 -23.78 -8.43 6.60
N THR A 434 -24.74 -8.07 7.45
CA THR A 434 -25.44 -9.02 8.35
C THR A 434 -26.59 -9.74 7.65
N ALA A 435 -27.09 -9.19 6.54
CA ALA A 435 -28.15 -9.78 5.73
C ALA A 435 -27.90 -9.53 4.23
N PRO A 436 -26.87 -10.16 3.63
CA PRO A 436 -26.63 -10.07 2.20
C PRO A 436 -27.80 -10.64 1.41
N SER A 437 -28.14 -10.00 0.29
CA SER A 437 -29.21 -10.47 -0.60
C SER A 437 -28.65 -10.90 -1.95
N LEU A 438 -29.16 -12.02 -2.47
CA LEU A 438 -28.79 -12.49 -3.80
C LEU A 438 -29.42 -11.58 -4.85
N ALA A 439 -28.59 -10.83 -5.57
CA ALA A 439 -29.02 -9.88 -6.57
C ALA A 439 -29.23 -10.54 -7.94
N ASN A 440 -28.36 -11.48 -8.32
CA ASN A 440 -28.53 -12.27 -9.55
C ASN A 440 -27.74 -13.58 -9.49
N THR A 441 -28.16 -14.55 -10.29
CA THR A 441 -27.46 -15.80 -10.55
C THR A 441 -27.51 -16.12 -12.03
N ILE A 442 -26.34 -16.32 -12.64
CA ILE A 442 -26.20 -16.93 -13.95
C ILE A 442 -25.80 -18.40 -13.77
N ASN A 443 -26.63 -19.32 -14.29
CA ASN A 443 -26.26 -20.73 -14.36
C ASN A 443 -25.27 -20.96 -15.50
N ILE A 444 -24.20 -21.71 -15.21
CA ILE A 444 -23.12 -22.02 -16.15
C ILE A 444 -23.29 -23.48 -16.59
N ASN A 445 -23.81 -23.67 -17.80
CA ASN A 445 -24.17 -24.98 -18.31
C ASN A 445 -22.99 -25.81 -18.86
N SER A 446 -21.79 -25.23 -18.95
CA SER A 446 -20.59 -25.90 -19.45
C SER A 446 -19.33 -25.26 -18.86
N GLY A 447 -18.45 -26.09 -18.30
CA GLY A 447 -17.26 -25.67 -17.55
C GLY A 447 -17.54 -25.41 -16.07
N VAL A 448 -16.48 -25.43 -15.27
CA VAL A 448 -16.47 -25.10 -13.83
C VAL A 448 -15.90 -23.70 -13.68
N PRO A 449 -16.64 -22.72 -13.12
CA PRO A 449 -16.08 -21.39 -12.89
C PRO A 449 -14.99 -21.49 -11.83
N TYR A 450 -13.79 -21.01 -12.15
CA TYR A 450 -12.61 -21.26 -11.31
C TYR A 450 -11.92 -19.97 -10.86
N ALA A 451 -11.86 -18.97 -11.73
CA ALA A 451 -11.27 -17.68 -11.41
C ALA A 451 -12.13 -16.54 -11.96
N LEU A 452 -12.14 -15.42 -11.24
CA LEU A 452 -12.85 -14.22 -11.65
C LEU A 452 -12.09 -12.98 -11.19
N VAL A 453 -12.14 -11.92 -11.99
CA VAL A 453 -11.59 -10.62 -11.63
C VAL A 453 -12.43 -9.51 -12.27
N GLY A 454 -12.48 -8.35 -11.62
CA GLY A 454 -13.03 -7.15 -12.22
C GLY A 454 -12.09 -6.53 -13.24
N GLY A 455 -12.67 -5.97 -14.29
CA GLY A 455 -12.04 -5.07 -15.23
C GLY A 455 -12.56 -3.66 -15.09
N SER A 456 -11.90 -2.73 -15.78
CA SER A 456 -12.43 -1.39 -15.97
C SER A 456 -13.76 -1.42 -16.73
N GLY A 457 -14.53 -0.33 -16.75
CA GLY A 457 -15.81 -0.30 -17.47
C GLY A 457 -16.95 -1.15 -16.88
N GLY A 458 -16.75 -1.75 -15.69
CA GLY A 458 -17.72 -2.66 -15.08
C GLY A 458 -17.73 -4.06 -15.71
N TYR A 459 -16.64 -4.45 -16.36
CA TYR A 459 -16.47 -5.81 -16.87
C TYR A 459 -16.08 -6.77 -15.73
N ILE A 460 -16.60 -7.99 -15.79
CA ILE A 460 -16.15 -9.13 -14.99
C ILE A 460 -15.62 -10.18 -15.97
N TYR A 461 -14.36 -10.55 -15.79
CA TYR A 461 -13.73 -11.62 -16.54
C TYR A 461 -13.88 -12.90 -15.74
N LEU A 462 -14.68 -13.83 -16.25
CA LEU A 462 -14.94 -15.12 -15.64
C LEU A 462 -14.26 -16.21 -16.45
N MET A 463 -13.32 -16.89 -15.83
CA MET A 463 -12.62 -18.02 -16.40
C MET A 463 -13.23 -19.32 -15.88
N MET A 464 -13.53 -20.22 -16.81
CA MET A 464 -14.01 -21.55 -16.50
C MET A 464 -12.95 -22.58 -16.89
N THR A 465 -12.80 -23.62 -16.09
CA THR A 465 -12.03 -24.81 -16.46
C THR A 465 -12.97 -25.85 -17.05
N ASN A 466 -12.48 -26.62 -18.02
CA ASN A 466 -13.16 -27.84 -18.46
C ASN A 466 -12.13 -28.99 -18.43
N SER A 467 -12.63 -30.22 -18.47
CA SER A 467 -11.79 -31.41 -18.58
C SER A 467 -11.18 -31.60 -19.99
N ASN A 468 -11.37 -30.63 -20.90
CA ASN A 468 -10.91 -30.67 -22.28
C ASN A 468 -9.69 -29.75 -22.45
N LEU A 469 -9.06 -29.78 -23.63
CA LEU A 469 -7.79 -29.10 -23.92
C LEU A 469 -7.85 -27.55 -23.92
N THR A 470 -8.98 -26.90 -23.60
CA THR A 470 -9.12 -25.44 -23.69
C THR A 470 -10.07 -24.87 -22.65
N SER A 471 -9.74 -23.73 -22.04
CA SER A 471 -10.57 -23.11 -21.00
C SER A 471 -11.37 -21.93 -21.58
N PRO A 472 -12.71 -21.84 -21.42
CA PRO A 472 -13.45 -20.69 -21.90
C PRO A 472 -13.32 -19.48 -20.95
N LEU A 473 -13.05 -18.31 -21.53
CA LEU A 473 -13.14 -16.99 -20.90
C LEU A 473 -14.48 -16.36 -21.31
N ARG A 474 -15.26 -15.91 -20.33
CA ARG A 474 -16.47 -15.10 -20.54
C ARG A 474 -16.26 -13.72 -19.97
N ILE A 475 -16.67 -12.71 -20.73
CA ILE A 475 -16.63 -11.32 -20.32
C ILE A 475 -18.07 -10.87 -20.12
N TYR A 476 -18.42 -10.56 -18.87
CA TYR A 476 -19.71 -9.99 -18.53
C TYR A 476 -19.56 -8.49 -18.34
N GLN A 477 -20.45 -7.69 -18.90
CA GLN A 477 -20.63 -6.31 -18.48
C GLN A 477 -21.70 -6.30 -17.39
N VAL A 478 -21.40 -5.71 -16.25
CA VAL A 478 -22.37 -5.53 -15.19
C VAL A 478 -22.64 -4.05 -15.08
N THR A 479 -23.74 -3.59 -15.68
CA THR A 479 -24.13 -2.18 -15.67
C THR A 479 -24.30 -1.71 -14.22
N GLY A 480 -23.44 -0.80 -13.75
CA GLY A 480 -23.42 -0.35 -12.34
C GLY A 480 -22.31 -0.96 -11.46
N SER A 481 -21.56 -1.97 -11.93
CA SER A 481 -20.41 -2.53 -11.18
C SER A 481 -19.11 -1.75 -11.34
N GLY A 482 -19.07 -0.87 -12.36
CA GLY A 482 -17.94 -0.05 -12.75
C GLY A 482 -18.16 1.44 -12.46
N GLY A 483 -18.68 1.80 -11.29
CA GLY A 483 -18.64 3.19 -10.85
C GLY A 483 -17.18 3.69 -10.81
N ASN A 484 -16.97 5.00 -10.88
CA ASN A 484 -15.64 5.58 -10.73
C ASN A 484 -15.07 5.21 -9.36
N GLN A 485 -13.93 4.50 -9.32
CA GLN A 485 -13.42 3.87 -8.10
C GLN A 485 -12.25 4.64 -7.51
N ILE A 486 -12.22 4.77 -6.18
CA ILE A 486 -11.03 5.22 -5.45
C ILE A 486 -10.72 4.16 -4.41
N LEU A 487 -9.61 3.42 -4.58
CA LEU A 487 -9.13 2.42 -3.63
C LEU A 487 -8.31 3.11 -2.53
N GLY A 488 -8.97 3.90 -1.70
CA GLY A 488 -8.37 4.67 -0.62
C GLY A 488 -9.38 5.60 0.03
N ASP A 489 -8.87 6.47 0.90
CA ASP A 489 -9.66 7.56 1.47
C ASP A 489 -9.89 8.65 0.43
N VAL A 490 -11.06 9.32 0.50
CA VAL A 490 -11.41 10.45 -0.36
C VAL A 490 -11.64 11.67 0.50
N VAL A 491 -10.84 12.71 0.30
CA VAL A 491 -11.00 14.01 0.93
C VAL A 491 -11.36 15.04 -0.13
N SER A 492 -12.54 15.64 0.01
CA SER A 492 -12.92 16.88 -0.66
C SER A 492 -13.01 17.98 0.40
N ALA A 493 -11.96 18.79 0.45
CA ALA A 493 -11.72 19.81 1.46
C ALA A 493 -12.46 21.12 1.15
N GLY A 494 -12.52 21.99 2.15
CA GLY A 494 -13.08 23.33 2.04
C GLY A 494 -14.61 23.38 2.12
N PRO A 495 -15.16 24.61 2.16
CA PRO A 495 -16.59 24.87 2.39
C PRO A 495 -17.49 24.50 1.21
N THR A 496 -16.90 24.16 0.06
CA THR A 496 -17.60 23.70 -1.15
C THR A 496 -17.30 22.22 -1.46
N GLY A 497 -16.56 21.53 -0.60
CA GLY A 497 -16.12 20.15 -0.82
C GLY A 497 -17.29 19.20 -1.02
N SER A 498 -17.33 18.50 -2.15
CA SER A 498 -18.38 17.54 -2.48
C SER A 498 -17.82 16.27 -3.10
N VAL A 499 -18.41 15.13 -2.76
CA VAL A 499 -18.10 13.83 -3.38
C VAL A 499 -19.37 13.26 -3.99
N THR A 500 -19.36 13.06 -5.30
CA THR A 500 -20.55 12.61 -6.04
C THR A 500 -20.21 11.54 -7.06
N LEU A 501 -21.02 10.48 -7.14
CA LEU A 501 -20.84 9.38 -8.09
C LEU A 501 -19.47 8.68 -7.98
N ILE A 502 -18.99 8.51 -6.74
CA ILE A 502 -17.70 7.86 -6.42
C ILE A 502 -17.93 6.59 -5.60
N ASN A 503 -17.17 5.54 -5.91
CA ASN A 503 -17.05 4.33 -5.10
C ASN A 503 -15.69 4.32 -4.38
N ALA A 504 -15.65 4.79 -3.14
CA ALA A 504 -14.45 4.80 -2.31
C ALA A 504 -14.34 3.47 -1.54
N SER A 505 -13.18 2.81 -1.58
CA SER A 505 -12.95 1.61 -0.77
C SER A 505 -12.78 1.94 0.71
N SER A 506 -12.33 3.15 1.06
CA SER A 506 -12.14 3.58 2.45
C SER A 506 -13.10 4.72 2.82
N SER A 507 -12.68 5.66 3.65
CA SER A 507 -13.54 6.70 4.21
C SER A 507 -13.68 7.90 3.29
N ILE A 508 -14.85 8.55 3.32
CA ILE A 508 -15.12 9.79 2.59
C ILE A 508 -15.23 10.95 3.58
N TYR A 509 -14.52 12.05 3.30
CA TYR A 509 -14.55 13.31 4.02
C TYR A 509 -14.95 14.41 3.05
N ALA A 510 -16.17 14.93 3.16
CA ALA A 510 -16.64 16.02 2.31
C ALA A 510 -17.77 16.77 3.00
N ARG A 511 -18.00 18.05 2.68
CA ARG A 511 -19.19 18.76 3.19
C ARG A 511 -20.48 18.08 2.70
N THR A 512 -20.53 17.72 1.41
CA THR A 512 -21.69 17.06 0.79
C THR A 512 -21.27 15.75 0.13
N ILE A 513 -21.98 14.66 0.41
CA ILE A 513 -21.77 13.37 -0.27
C ILE A 513 -23.08 12.96 -0.96
N SER A 514 -23.04 12.70 -2.26
CA SER A 514 -24.23 12.26 -2.99
C SER A 514 -23.98 11.09 -3.93
N ASP A 515 -24.97 10.22 -4.10
CA ASP A 515 -24.95 9.15 -5.12
C ASP A 515 -23.66 8.30 -5.12
N SER A 516 -23.06 8.12 -3.94
CA SER A 516 -21.72 7.53 -3.76
C SER A 516 -21.75 6.31 -2.84
N LEU A 517 -20.60 5.66 -2.72
CA LEU A 517 -20.38 4.58 -1.75
C LEU A 517 -19.10 4.85 -0.97
N ALA A 518 -19.22 4.89 0.36
CA ALA A 518 -18.09 4.89 1.29
C ALA A 518 -17.90 3.46 1.84
N GLY A 519 -16.80 2.80 1.47
CA GLY A 519 -16.42 1.48 1.97
C GLY A 519 -15.96 1.50 3.44
N GLY A 520 -15.50 2.65 3.91
CA GLY A 520 -15.17 2.97 5.30
C GLY A 520 -16.22 3.89 5.95
N ASN A 521 -15.76 4.90 6.69
CA ASN A 521 -16.63 5.87 7.35
C ASN A 521 -17.02 7.03 6.42
N ALA A 522 -18.07 7.77 6.76
CA ALA A 522 -18.46 8.99 6.04
C ALA A 522 -18.57 10.17 7.00
N TYR A 523 -17.84 11.25 6.72
CA TYR A 523 -17.83 12.50 7.49
C TYR A 523 -18.42 13.62 6.64
N PHE A 524 -19.57 14.16 7.04
CA PHE A 524 -20.34 15.08 6.19
C PHE A 524 -21.23 16.06 6.94
N LYS A 525 -21.62 17.15 6.25
CA LYS A 525 -22.75 18.01 6.63
C LYS A 525 -24.05 17.55 5.98
N ASN A 526 -24.01 17.19 4.69
CA ASN A 526 -25.16 16.71 3.93
C ASN A 526 -24.84 15.37 3.24
N ILE A 527 -25.80 14.44 3.24
CA ILE A 527 -25.69 13.17 2.52
C ILE A 527 -26.99 12.82 1.81
N SER A 528 -26.92 12.33 0.58
CA SER A 528 -28.08 11.84 -0.17
C SER A 528 -27.70 10.65 -1.06
N ASN A 529 -28.63 9.70 -1.24
CA ASN A 529 -28.47 8.55 -2.15
C ASN A 529 -27.12 7.80 -2.02
N THR A 530 -26.50 7.85 -0.85
CA THR A 530 -25.15 7.35 -0.60
C THR A 530 -25.22 6.17 0.34
N THR A 531 -24.47 5.13 0.03
CA THR A 531 -24.31 3.97 0.91
C THR A 531 -23.04 4.14 1.74
N VAL A 532 -23.11 3.88 3.05
CA VAL A 532 -21.96 3.94 3.96
C VAL A 532 -21.83 2.57 4.63
N LEU A 533 -20.72 1.88 4.36
CA LEU A 533 -20.44 0.54 4.89
C LEU A 533 -19.88 0.56 6.32
N GLY A 534 -19.22 1.65 6.70
CA GLY A 534 -18.78 1.95 8.06
C GLY A 534 -19.77 2.83 8.83
N THR A 535 -19.23 3.76 9.62
CA THR A 535 -20.04 4.67 10.45
C THR A 535 -20.22 6.03 9.77
N SER A 536 -21.45 6.57 9.86
CA SER A 536 -21.76 7.93 9.42
C SER A 536 -21.55 8.93 10.57
N TYR A 537 -20.81 10.01 10.32
CA TYR A 537 -20.53 11.10 11.24
C TYR A 537 -21.14 12.41 10.73
N PRO A 538 -22.46 12.62 10.96
CA PRO A 538 -23.13 13.84 10.54
C PRO A 538 -22.59 15.05 11.31
N ASN A 539 -22.58 16.21 10.65
CA ASN A 539 -22.10 17.49 11.18
C ASN A 539 -20.61 17.52 11.57
N SER A 540 -19.78 16.60 11.07
CA SER A 540 -18.34 16.61 11.28
C SER A 540 -17.68 17.92 10.85
N ALA A 541 -16.50 18.23 11.40
CA ALA A 541 -15.68 19.35 10.93
C ALA A 541 -15.25 19.12 9.47
N GLU A 542 -15.21 20.20 8.69
CA GLU A 542 -14.71 20.17 7.31
C GLU A 542 -13.19 20.10 7.31
N GLN A 543 -12.62 19.40 6.33
CA GLN A 543 -11.17 19.36 6.15
C GLN A 543 -10.69 20.70 5.56
N ALA A 544 -9.59 21.24 6.07
CA ALA A 544 -9.01 22.49 5.57
C ALA A 544 -8.42 22.29 4.16
N THR A 545 -8.38 23.31 3.33
CA THR A 545 -7.65 23.23 2.05
C THR A 545 -6.13 23.22 2.29
N SER A 546 -5.36 22.68 1.34
CA SER A 546 -3.88 22.65 1.39
C SER A 546 -3.28 23.24 0.12
N SER A 547 -2.11 23.87 0.21
CA SER A 547 -1.36 24.26 -0.99
C SER A 547 -0.94 23.04 -1.81
N LEU A 548 -0.79 23.23 -3.12
CA LEU A 548 -0.12 22.26 -3.98
C LEU A 548 1.39 22.20 -3.64
N PRO A 549 2.04 21.04 -3.83
CA PRO A 549 3.30 20.72 -3.18
C PRO A 549 4.54 21.48 -3.71
N ILE A 550 4.53 21.98 -4.94
CA ILE A 550 5.61 22.78 -5.54
C ILE A 550 5.10 24.18 -5.83
N SER A 551 5.76 25.19 -5.27
CA SER A 551 5.39 26.58 -5.52
C SER A 551 5.96 27.12 -6.83
N ASP A 552 5.34 28.18 -7.35
CA ASP A 552 5.78 28.83 -8.59
C ASP A 552 7.20 29.38 -8.47
N GLU A 553 7.63 29.79 -7.27
CA GLU A 553 9.00 30.26 -7.03
C GLU A 553 10.04 29.15 -7.22
N VAL A 554 9.69 27.91 -6.85
CA VAL A 554 10.58 26.76 -7.08
C VAL A 554 10.72 26.47 -8.57
N ILE A 555 9.61 26.55 -9.32
CA ILE A 555 9.61 26.34 -10.78
C ILE A 555 10.41 27.45 -11.47
N ALA A 556 10.22 28.71 -11.08
CA ALA A 556 10.99 29.83 -11.61
C ALA A 556 12.51 29.70 -11.33
N GLN A 557 12.88 29.14 -10.16
CA GLN A 557 14.28 28.83 -9.88
C GLN A 557 14.83 27.73 -10.81
N TRP A 558 14.04 26.68 -11.07
CA TRP A 558 14.41 25.63 -12.02
C TRP A 558 14.59 26.15 -13.45
N GLU A 559 13.76 27.10 -13.88
CA GLU A 559 13.88 27.77 -15.18
C GLU A 559 15.17 28.60 -15.26
N THR A 560 15.52 29.29 -14.17
CA THR A 560 16.79 30.03 -14.05
C THR A 560 17.99 29.09 -14.16
N ASP A 561 17.95 27.93 -13.48
CA ASP A 561 19.01 26.92 -13.51
C ASP A 561 19.14 26.29 -14.90
N ALA A 562 18.01 26.05 -15.59
CA ALA A 562 17.98 25.54 -16.96
C ALA A 562 18.58 26.54 -17.96
N GLU A 563 18.24 27.83 -17.85
CA GLU A 563 18.80 28.89 -18.68
C GLU A 563 20.31 29.06 -18.45
N ALA A 564 20.78 28.94 -17.21
CA ALA A 564 22.20 28.98 -16.86
C ALA A 564 23.00 27.80 -17.48
N GLY A 565 22.34 26.66 -17.71
CA GLY A 565 22.92 25.50 -18.40
C GLY A 565 23.08 25.67 -19.92
N GLY A 566 22.41 26.65 -20.51
CA GLY A 566 22.51 27.01 -21.93
C GLY A 566 21.14 27.28 -22.58
N VAL A 567 21.16 27.86 -23.78
CA VAL A 567 19.94 28.20 -24.52
C VAL A 567 20.01 27.69 -25.96
N ILE A 568 19.01 26.91 -26.38
CA ILE A 568 18.76 26.53 -27.77
C ILE A 568 17.71 27.46 -28.35
N THR A 569 18.05 28.17 -29.42
CA THR A 569 17.13 29.09 -30.12
C THR A 569 16.78 28.66 -31.54
N THR A 570 17.53 27.72 -32.13
CA THR A 570 17.31 27.18 -33.48
C THR A 570 17.92 25.79 -33.61
N PRO A 571 17.34 24.88 -34.43
CA PRO A 571 16.11 25.04 -35.22
C PRO A 571 14.84 25.05 -34.36
N CYS A 572 13.76 25.66 -34.87
CA CYS A 572 12.45 25.75 -34.20
C CYS A 572 11.31 25.33 -35.13
N PRO A 573 10.37 24.47 -34.70
CA PRO A 573 10.38 23.75 -33.42
C PRO A 573 11.61 22.86 -33.29
N TYR A 574 12.11 22.69 -32.07
CA TYR A 574 13.28 21.86 -31.81
C TYR A 574 12.83 20.39 -31.85
N ARG A 575 13.24 19.70 -32.93
CA ARG A 575 12.81 18.35 -33.23
C ARG A 575 13.88 17.33 -32.84
N ILE A 576 13.49 16.35 -32.05
CA ILE A 576 14.34 15.23 -31.64
C ILE A 576 13.79 13.95 -32.24
N THR A 577 14.59 13.34 -33.10
CA THR A 577 14.26 12.08 -33.81
C THR A 577 15.30 10.98 -33.58
N GLU A 578 16.38 11.29 -32.87
CA GLU A 578 17.49 10.37 -32.55
C GLU A 578 17.85 10.53 -31.06
N THR A 579 18.74 9.66 -30.57
CA THR A 579 19.16 9.69 -29.16
C THR A 579 19.92 10.97 -28.82
N VAL A 580 19.54 11.64 -27.73
CA VAL A 580 20.20 12.88 -27.26
C VAL A 580 20.18 12.99 -25.73
N THR A 581 21.19 13.64 -25.17
CA THR A 581 21.18 14.05 -23.75
C THR A 581 20.79 15.53 -23.62
N LEU A 582 19.82 15.83 -22.76
CA LEU A 582 19.35 17.19 -22.48
C LEU A 582 19.44 17.54 -21.01
N GLY A 583 19.65 18.81 -20.70
CA GLY A 583 19.56 19.33 -19.33
C GLY A 583 20.92 19.35 -18.60
N PRO A 584 21.17 20.38 -17.75
CA PRO A 584 20.36 21.58 -17.58
C PRO A 584 20.37 22.46 -18.85
N ILE A 585 19.20 22.83 -19.40
CA ILE A 585 19.12 23.64 -20.63
C ILE A 585 17.74 24.28 -20.85
N LYS A 586 17.72 25.48 -21.48
CA LYS A 586 16.52 26.15 -22.00
C LYS A 586 16.37 25.95 -23.51
N ILE A 587 15.17 25.60 -23.96
CA ILE A 587 14.77 25.54 -25.37
C ILE A 587 13.78 26.67 -25.61
N ASN A 588 14.17 27.68 -26.41
CA ASN A 588 13.41 28.92 -26.55
C ASN A 588 12.27 28.86 -27.59
N CYS A 589 11.71 27.67 -27.83
CA CYS A 589 10.59 27.41 -28.73
C CYS A 589 9.97 26.04 -28.43
N ASP A 590 8.96 25.63 -29.21
CA ASP A 590 8.31 24.32 -29.02
C ASP A 590 9.30 23.16 -29.19
N LEU A 591 9.12 22.12 -28.37
CA LEU A 591 9.91 20.88 -28.37
C LEU A 591 9.04 19.73 -28.91
N GLU A 592 9.53 19.03 -29.92
CA GLU A 592 8.87 17.86 -30.49
C GLU A 592 9.78 16.63 -30.44
N ILE A 593 9.38 15.61 -29.70
CA ILE A 593 10.09 14.32 -29.59
C ILE A 593 9.23 13.26 -30.27
N SER A 594 9.82 12.54 -31.23
CA SER A 594 9.08 11.59 -32.06
C SER A 594 9.92 10.43 -32.58
N ASN A 595 9.29 9.51 -33.31
CA ASN A 595 9.91 8.41 -34.06
C ASN A 595 10.83 7.49 -33.23
N GLY A 596 10.44 7.17 -31.99
CA GLY A 596 11.21 6.29 -31.12
C GLY A 596 12.50 6.90 -30.57
N ALA A 597 12.67 8.23 -30.65
CA ALA A 597 13.83 8.91 -30.06
C ALA A 597 13.99 8.62 -28.56
N GLU A 598 15.24 8.44 -28.13
CA GLU A 598 15.61 8.27 -26.72
C GLU A 598 16.21 9.58 -26.18
N VAL A 599 15.63 10.15 -25.13
CA VAL A 599 16.12 11.39 -24.51
C VAL A 599 16.60 11.11 -23.09
N ASP A 600 17.91 11.24 -22.90
CA ASP A 600 18.55 11.16 -21.58
C ASP A 600 18.53 12.53 -20.90
N LEU A 601 17.79 12.66 -19.81
CA LEU A 601 17.74 13.87 -19.01
C LEU A 601 18.94 13.92 -18.05
N GLY A 602 19.94 14.77 -18.35
CA GLY A 602 21.08 15.10 -17.50
C GLY A 602 20.80 16.21 -16.48
N GLY A 603 19.63 16.84 -16.54
CA GLY A 603 19.22 17.91 -15.64
C GLY A 603 17.86 18.47 -16.00
N ILE A 604 17.54 19.65 -15.47
CA ILE A 604 16.26 20.34 -15.73
C ILE A 604 16.23 20.85 -17.17
N VAL A 605 15.12 20.63 -17.87
CA VAL A 605 14.90 21.14 -19.21
C VAL A 605 13.70 22.09 -19.17
N TRP A 606 13.91 23.35 -19.55
CA TRP A 606 12.84 24.32 -19.71
C TRP A 606 12.55 24.58 -21.18
N VAL A 607 11.30 24.40 -21.58
CA VAL A 607 10.80 24.70 -22.92
C VAL A 607 9.93 25.95 -22.84
N ASN A 608 10.38 27.03 -23.47
CA ASN A 608 9.63 28.29 -23.61
C ASN A 608 8.56 28.17 -24.72
N GLY A 609 7.68 27.19 -24.59
CA GLY A 609 6.77 26.72 -25.64
C GLY A 609 5.99 25.47 -25.21
N ASN A 610 5.39 24.80 -26.19
CA ASN A 610 4.70 23.52 -26.00
C ASN A 610 5.67 22.34 -26.14
N ILE A 611 5.33 21.23 -25.50
CA ILE A 611 6.06 19.96 -25.60
C ILE A 611 5.14 18.90 -26.20
N SER A 612 5.61 18.24 -27.25
CA SER A 612 4.88 17.13 -27.89
C SER A 612 5.74 15.87 -27.88
N LEU A 613 5.24 14.82 -27.23
CA LEU A 613 5.85 13.48 -27.17
C LEU A 613 4.97 12.52 -27.97
N THR A 614 5.49 11.97 -29.07
CA THR A 614 4.70 11.18 -30.02
C THR A 614 5.47 9.95 -30.53
N ASN A 615 4.77 8.95 -31.10
CA ASN A 615 5.39 7.81 -31.81
C ASN A 615 6.46 7.04 -31.00
N SER A 616 6.10 6.53 -29.82
CA SER A 616 6.92 5.62 -29.00
C SER A 616 8.26 6.18 -28.50
N SER A 617 8.37 7.49 -28.28
CA SER A 617 9.55 8.10 -27.65
C SER A 617 9.85 7.53 -26.27
N LYS A 618 11.12 7.55 -25.88
CA LYS A 618 11.60 7.09 -24.58
C LYS A 618 12.31 8.24 -23.88
N ILE A 619 11.86 8.61 -22.69
CA ILE A 619 12.47 9.67 -21.88
C ILE A 619 13.05 9.01 -20.64
N GLU A 620 14.35 9.17 -20.42
CA GLU A 620 15.06 8.47 -19.36
C GLU A 620 15.89 9.44 -18.52
N VAL A 621 16.03 9.15 -17.24
CA VAL A 621 16.98 9.87 -16.38
C VAL A 621 18.40 9.43 -16.74
N SER A 622 19.28 10.38 -17.04
CA SER A 622 20.67 10.09 -17.39
C SER A 622 21.39 9.37 -16.24
N PRO A 623 22.27 8.38 -16.53
CA PRO A 623 23.13 7.76 -15.53
C PRO A 623 23.94 8.75 -14.69
N SER A 624 24.24 9.93 -15.25
CA SER A 624 24.99 11.00 -14.58
C SER A 624 24.28 11.61 -13.37
N ILE A 625 22.95 11.48 -13.28
CA ILE A 625 22.12 12.02 -12.20
C ILE A 625 21.29 10.93 -11.51
N SER A 626 21.87 9.72 -11.38
CA SER A 626 21.27 8.56 -10.71
C SER A 626 20.57 8.91 -9.39
N GLY A 627 19.36 8.39 -9.20
CA GLY A 627 18.53 8.62 -8.01
C GLY A 627 17.85 10.00 -7.94
N LYS A 628 18.01 10.86 -8.95
CA LYS A 628 17.32 12.16 -9.02
C LYS A 628 16.09 12.12 -9.94
N THR A 629 15.26 13.15 -9.81
CA THR A 629 14.05 13.38 -10.62
C THR A 629 14.19 14.68 -11.41
N PRO A 630 14.73 14.67 -12.65
CA PRO A 630 14.79 15.87 -13.48
C PRO A 630 13.38 16.31 -13.92
N ALA A 631 13.19 17.62 -14.01
CA ALA A 631 11.97 18.24 -14.50
C ALA A 631 12.09 18.64 -15.98
N LEU A 632 11.08 18.30 -16.76
CA LEU A 632 10.84 18.80 -18.11
C LEU A 632 9.64 19.77 -18.04
N ILE A 633 9.94 21.05 -18.17
CA ILE A 633 9.02 22.17 -17.89
C ILE A 633 8.55 22.78 -19.21
N ALA A 634 7.24 22.87 -19.41
CA ALA A 634 6.61 23.65 -20.45
C ALA A 634 6.06 24.94 -19.84
N ASP A 635 6.75 26.05 -20.06
CA ASP A 635 6.29 27.36 -19.60
C ASP A 635 6.55 28.45 -20.65
N LYS A 636 5.48 29.12 -21.09
CA LYS A 636 5.55 30.20 -22.06
C LYS A 636 5.28 31.53 -21.35
N LEU A 637 6.32 32.18 -20.82
CA LEU A 637 6.23 33.43 -20.03
C LEU A 637 5.35 34.55 -20.62
N THR A 638 5.18 34.59 -21.95
CA THR A 638 4.35 35.60 -22.62
C THR A 638 2.87 35.20 -22.74
N ASN A 639 2.51 33.93 -22.51
CA ASN A 639 1.17 33.38 -22.67
C ASN A 639 0.97 32.02 -21.95
N HIS A 640 0.45 32.05 -20.72
CA HIS A 640 0.06 30.83 -19.98
C HIS A 640 -1.35 30.34 -20.32
N SER A 641 -2.15 31.12 -21.06
CA SER A 641 -3.55 30.80 -21.33
C SER A 641 -3.74 29.77 -22.45
N THR A 642 -2.88 29.76 -23.47
CA THR A 642 -2.99 28.83 -24.62
C THR A 642 -1.71 28.11 -25.00
N ALA A 643 -0.60 28.40 -24.33
CA ALA A 643 0.70 27.75 -24.53
C ALA A 643 1.26 27.18 -23.22
N GLY A 644 2.47 26.59 -23.26
CA GLY A 644 3.04 25.87 -22.12
C GLY A 644 2.41 24.49 -21.91
N LYS A 645 1.82 23.92 -22.97
CA LYS A 645 1.11 22.64 -22.91
C LYS A 645 2.04 21.45 -23.14
N ILE A 646 1.72 20.32 -22.54
CA ILE A 646 2.38 19.04 -22.77
C ILE A 646 1.38 18.04 -23.37
N GLU A 647 1.67 17.54 -24.57
CA GLU A 647 0.88 16.53 -25.24
C GLU A 647 1.66 15.22 -25.34
N ILE A 648 1.06 14.14 -24.83
CA ILE A 648 1.68 12.81 -24.79
C ILE A 648 0.78 11.84 -25.55
N SER A 649 1.32 11.22 -26.60
CA SER A 649 0.58 10.27 -27.42
C SER A 649 1.44 9.09 -27.88
N ASN A 650 0.80 7.94 -28.10
CA ASN A 650 1.38 6.72 -28.68
C ASN A 650 2.58 6.15 -27.90
N SER A 651 2.33 5.39 -26.83
CA SER A 651 3.30 4.45 -26.23
C SER A 651 4.62 5.07 -25.74
N THR A 652 4.60 6.31 -25.24
CA THR A 652 5.78 6.96 -24.65
C THR A 652 6.19 6.24 -23.35
N GLN A 653 7.48 5.96 -23.21
CA GLN A 653 8.04 5.30 -22.02
C GLN A 653 8.86 6.29 -21.19
N PHE A 654 8.71 6.23 -19.87
CA PHE A 654 9.48 7.04 -18.92
C PHE A 654 10.28 6.15 -17.98
N ASN A 655 11.61 6.27 -17.99
CA ASN A 655 12.47 5.44 -17.14
C ASN A 655 13.28 6.31 -16.16
N GLY A 656 13.30 5.89 -14.90
CA GLY A 656 14.24 6.43 -13.93
C GLY A 656 15.54 5.63 -13.91
N TYR A 657 16.60 6.23 -13.39
CA TYR A 657 17.89 5.56 -13.22
C TYR A 657 18.25 5.42 -11.74
N GLY A 658 18.37 4.18 -11.27
CA GLY A 658 18.54 3.85 -9.84
C GLY A 658 17.24 3.72 -9.05
N THR A 659 17.36 3.64 -7.72
CA THR A 659 16.22 3.52 -6.80
C THR A 659 15.50 4.87 -6.68
N ASN A 660 14.16 4.88 -6.75
CA ASN A 660 13.31 6.08 -6.62
C ASN A 660 13.59 7.25 -7.60
N SER A 661 14.19 7.02 -8.77
CA SER A 661 14.32 8.07 -9.80
C SER A 661 13.08 8.11 -10.71
N TYR A 662 12.61 9.31 -11.07
CA TYR A 662 11.44 9.53 -11.93
C TYR A 662 11.70 10.63 -12.96
N VAL A 663 10.89 10.71 -14.01
CA VAL A 663 10.82 11.89 -14.88
C VAL A 663 9.64 12.75 -14.44
N MET A 664 9.87 14.04 -14.21
CA MET A 664 8.80 14.97 -13.85
C MET A 664 8.41 15.85 -15.03
N LEU A 665 7.12 15.91 -15.34
CA LEU A 665 6.56 16.80 -16.34
C LEU A 665 5.82 17.94 -15.66
N VAL A 666 6.17 19.18 -16.01
CA VAL A 666 5.59 20.38 -15.41
C VAL A 666 5.00 21.27 -16.49
N SER A 667 3.73 21.66 -16.35
CA SER A 667 3.09 22.64 -17.23
C SER A 667 2.60 23.83 -16.43
N MET A 668 2.99 25.04 -16.84
CA MET A 668 2.54 26.31 -16.26
C MET A 668 1.30 26.90 -16.97
N ASN A 669 0.65 26.13 -17.87
CA ASN A 669 -0.58 26.58 -18.50
C ASN A 669 -1.69 26.79 -17.44
N ASN A 670 -2.29 27.98 -17.43
CA ASN A 670 -3.25 28.42 -16.42
C ASN A 670 -4.67 28.59 -16.98
N SER A 671 -4.96 27.98 -18.14
CA SER A 671 -6.29 28.07 -18.77
C SER A 671 -7.38 27.60 -17.82
N ALA A 672 -7.20 26.45 -17.17
CA ALA A 672 -8.25 25.82 -16.36
C ALA A 672 -8.62 26.68 -15.13
N GLU A 673 -7.62 27.21 -14.42
CA GLU A 673 -7.83 28.10 -13.28
C GLU A 673 -8.58 29.38 -13.66
N ASN A 674 -8.37 29.88 -14.88
CA ASN A 674 -9.05 31.06 -15.41
C ASN A 674 -10.38 30.74 -16.13
N GLY A 675 -10.90 29.52 -16.00
CA GLY A 675 -12.17 29.10 -16.62
C GLY A 675 -12.10 28.81 -18.12
N GLY A 676 -10.90 28.73 -18.70
CA GLY A 676 -10.64 28.34 -20.08
C GLY A 676 -10.70 26.82 -20.33
N GLY A 677 -10.66 26.44 -21.61
CA GLY A 677 -10.84 25.05 -22.06
C GLY A 677 -9.57 24.30 -22.45
N GLU A 678 -8.40 24.94 -22.43
CA GLU A 678 -7.13 24.27 -22.76
C GLU A 678 -6.72 23.31 -21.64
N VAL A 679 -6.17 22.16 -22.05
CA VAL A 679 -5.60 21.16 -21.16
C VAL A 679 -4.10 21.39 -21.08
N ALA A 680 -3.58 21.54 -19.86
CA ALA A 680 -2.17 21.81 -19.58
C ALA A 680 -1.29 20.58 -19.89
N ILE A 681 -1.74 19.40 -19.43
CA ILE A 681 -1.09 18.13 -19.76
C ILE A 681 -2.15 17.15 -20.26
N ASN A 682 -2.09 16.80 -21.55
CA ASN A 682 -3.01 15.85 -22.16
C ASN A 682 -2.29 14.52 -22.40
N VAL A 683 -2.69 13.51 -21.62
CA VAL A 683 -2.21 12.14 -21.66
C VAL A 683 -3.17 11.32 -22.52
N GLY A 684 -2.74 10.96 -23.73
CA GLY A 684 -3.57 10.32 -24.76
C GLY A 684 -3.74 8.81 -24.60
N ASN A 685 -2.74 8.01 -25.00
CA ASN A 685 -2.84 6.55 -25.07
C ASN A 685 -1.55 5.87 -24.59
N SER A 686 -1.69 4.98 -23.60
CA SER A 686 -0.68 4.03 -23.11
C SER A 686 0.65 4.66 -22.71
N ILE A 687 0.66 5.43 -21.63
CA ILE A 687 1.94 5.75 -20.95
C ILE A 687 2.27 4.62 -19.96
N SER A 688 3.54 4.22 -19.92
CA SER A 688 4.10 3.33 -18.92
C SER A 688 5.41 3.88 -18.36
N GLY A 689 5.72 3.53 -17.12
CA GLY A 689 7.01 3.83 -16.48
C GLY A 689 6.96 4.79 -15.29
N LYS A 690 8.12 5.36 -14.94
CA LYS A 690 8.37 6.19 -13.75
C LYS A 690 8.18 7.69 -14.07
N VAL A 691 6.93 8.12 -14.25
CA VAL A 691 6.59 9.52 -14.55
C VAL A 691 5.70 10.15 -13.48
N LEU A 692 5.99 11.41 -13.16
CA LEU A 692 5.18 12.30 -12.33
C LEU A 692 4.68 13.46 -13.20
N VAL A 693 3.41 13.84 -13.05
CA VAL A 693 2.83 14.96 -13.81
C VAL A 693 2.31 16.05 -12.86
N TYR A 694 2.68 17.29 -13.15
CA TYR A 694 2.40 18.46 -12.32
C TYR A 694 1.89 19.64 -13.15
N ALA A 695 0.71 20.17 -12.81
CA ALA A 695 0.15 21.37 -13.45
C ALA A 695 -0.54 22.26 -12.41
N PRO A 696 0.21 23.17 -11.73
CA PRO A 696 -0.30 23.90 -10.56
C PRO A 696 -1.50 24.81 -10.85
N HIS A 697 -1.66 25.26 -12.09
CA HIS A 697 -2.76 26.14 -12.55
C HIS A 697 -3.66 25.50 -13.62
N GLY A 698 -3.33 24.28 -14.03
CA GLY A 698 -3.82 23.68 -15.26
C GLY A 698 -4.74 22.48 -15.05
N GLU A 699 -5.42 22.08 -16.13
CA GLU A 699 -6.07 20.78 -16.19
C GLU A 699 -5.09 19.72 -16.69
N ILE A 700 -4.96 18.62 -15.97
CA ILE A 700 -4.36 17.38 -16.48
C ILE A 700 -5.51 16.46 -16.91
N ALA A 701 -5.50 16.01 -18.16
CA ALA A 701 -6.47 15.05 -18.68
C ALA A 701 -5.76 13.73 -19.01
N ILE A 702 -6.19 12.63 -18.38
CA ILE A 702 -5.65 11.30 -18.57
C ILE A 702 -6.70 10.42 -19.21
N LYS A 703 -6.39 9.91 -20.40
CA LYS A 703 -7.30 9.09 -21.20
C LYS A 703 -6.77 7.66 -21.33
N ASN A 704 -7.69 6.71 -21.42
CA ASN A 704 -7.42 5.30 -21.76
C ASN A 704 -6.50 4.61 -20.73
N SER A 705 -5.82 3.51 -21.09
CA SER A 705 -4.97 2.71 -20.17
C SER A 705 -3.60 3.35 -19.88
N ALA A 706 -3.57 4.59 -19.37
CA ALA A 706 -2.35 5.22 -18.86
C ALA A 706 -2.15 4.85 -17.39
N VAL A 707 -0.94 4.41 -17.02
CA VAL A 707 -0.54 4.17 -15.62
C VAL A 707 0.48 5.23 -15.24
N LEU A 708 0.11 6.09 -14.29
CA LEU A 708 0.99 7.11 -13.72
C LEU A 708 1.30 6.75 -12.27
N LYS A 709 2.49 7.13 -11.80
CA LYS A 709 2.89 6.97 -10.40
C LYS A 709 2.24 8.01 -9.50
N GLU A 710 2.02 9.21 -10.03
CA GLU A 710 1.37 10.32 -9.33
C GLU A 710 0.87 11.37 -10.35
N ALA A 711 -0.22 12.05 -10.00
CA ALA A 711 -0.72 13.20 -10.74
C ALA A 711 -1.22 14.29 -9.78
N THR A 712 -0.70 15.50 -9.95
CA THR A 712 -1.05 16.66 -9.12
C THR A 712 -1.35 17.86 -10.00
N ALA A 713 -2.52 18.48 -9.82
CA ALA A 713 -2.99 19.56 -10.71
C ALA A 713 -3.98 20.51 -10.06
N TRP A 714 -4.24 21.69 -10.66
CA TRP A 714 -5.39 22.50 -10.27
C TRP A 714 -6.72 21.75 -10.51
N ARG A 715 -6.84 21.09 -11.67
CA ARG A 715 -7.93 20.16 -12.01
C ARG A 715 -7.37 18.87 -12.62
N LEU A 716 -7.86 17.72 -12.18
CA LEU A 716 -7.50 16.43 -12.78
C LEU A 716 -8.74 15.77 -13.38
N ARG A 717 -8.63 15.27 -14.62
CA ARG A 717 -9.70 14.51 -15.29
C ARG A 717 -9.20 13.15 -15.76
N LEU A 718 -9.81 12.07 -15.28
CA LEU A 718 -9.58 10.70 -15.72
C LEU A 718 -10.72 10.27 -16.66
N GLN A 719 -10.41 9.73 -17.83
CA GLN A 719 -11.39 9.36 -18.85
C GLN A 719 -11.08 7.99 -19.46
N ASN A 720 -12.12 7.32 -19.95
CA ASN A 720 -12.02 6.05 -20.68
C ASN A 720 -11.23 4.98 -19.91
N SER A 721 -11.63 4.65 -18.68
CA SER A 721 -10.98 3.61 -17.87
C SER A 721 -9.53 3.92 -17.44
N ALA A 722 -9.13 5.20 -17.38
CA ALA A 722 -7.82 5.58 -16.88
C ALA A 722 -7.60 5.17 -15.42
N THR A 723 -6.37 4.76 -15.09
CA THR A 723 -6.00 4.25 -13.77
C THR A 723 -4.76 4.95 -13.24
N VAL A 724 -4.87 5.63 -12.09
CA VAL A 724 -3.71 6.19 -11.36
C VAL A 724 -3.33 5.21 -10.25
N ILE A 725 -2.06 4.79 -10.16
CA ILE A 725 -1.60 3.85 -9.12
C ILE A 725 -0.53 4.54 -8.27
N TYR A 726 -0.87 4.79 -7.01
CA TYR A 726 0.07 5.30 -6.03
C TYR A 726 0.97 4.17 -5.51
N GLU A 727 2.27 4.40 -5.51
CA GLU A 727 3.24 3.50 -4.88
C GLU A 727 3.70 4.06 -3.53
N THR A 728 3.37 3.34 -2.45
CA THR A 728 3.86 3.64 -1.11
C THR A 728 5.40 3.58 -1.09
N GLY A 729 6.05 4.69 -0.73
CA GLY A 729 7.52 4.81 -0.77
C GLY A 729 8.04 6.02 -1.56
N LEU A 730 7.17 6.73 -2.27
CA LEU A 730 7.43 8.02 -2.94
C LEU A 730 7.69 9.21 -1.97
N ALA A 731 7.66 8.97 -0.65
CA ALA A 731 7.91 9.99 0.37
C ALA A 731 9.40 10.30 0.53
N ASN A 732 10.03 10.79 -0.54
CA ASN A 732 11.21 11.65 -0.54
C ASN A 732 11.53 11.94 -2.01
N LEU A 733 11.51 13.22 -2.46
CA LEU A 733 12.44 13.69 -3.51
C LEU A 733 12.40 15.17 -3.91
N LEU A 734 11.50 16.04 -3.40
CA LEU A 734 11.62 17.54 -3.34
C LEU A 734 10.25 18.20 -3.08
N PHE A 735 9.51 17.75 -2.07
CA PHE A 735 8.17 18.28 -1.78
C PHE A 735 8.12 18.84 -0.36
N THR A 736 8.28 20.16 -0.25
CA THR A 736 7.96 20.93 0.95
C THR A 736 6.93 21.99 0.61
N SER A 737 5.66 21.70 0.87
CA SER A 737 4.69 22.68 1.39
C SER A 737 3.37 21.98 1.76
N GLY A 738 2.88 22.28 2.97
CA GLY A 738 1.58 21.82 3.48
C GLY A 738 1.51 21.91 5.01
N PRO A 739 0.43 22.43 5.63
CA PRO A 739 0.47 22.97 6.98
C PRO A 739 0.21 21.90 8.06
N SER A 740 1.22 21.56 8.86
CA SER A 740 1.14 21.40 10.32
C SER A 740 2.50 20.95 10.85
N GLY A 741 3.10 21.76 11.73
CA GLY A 741 4.46 21.58 12.23
C GLY A 741 4.57 20.46 13.27
N GLY A 742 4.68 19.22 12.81
CA GLY A 742 5.08 18.08 13.65
C GLY A 742 6.62 17.90 13.69
N TYR A 743 7.17 17.70 14.89
CA TYR A 743 8.58 17.39 15.09
C TYR A 743 8.86 15.88 14.93
N GLN A 744 10.01 15.49 14.36
CA GLN A 744 10.47 14.10 14.32
C GLN A 744 11.70 13.89 15.22
N ILE A 745 11.84 12.68 15.77
CA ILE A 745 13.00 12.29 16.58
C ILE A 745 14.12 11.89 15.63
N GLN A 746 15.19 12.68 15.56
CA GLN A 746 16.35 12.35 14.73
C GLN A 746 17.30 11.38 15.46
N SER A 747 17.49 11.60 16.75
CA SER A 747 18.37 10.79 17.58
C SER A 747 17.77 10.65 18.97
N TRP A 748 18.01 9.49 19.56
CA TRP A 748 17.72 9.19 20.95
C TRP A 748 19.02 8.69 21.58
N ALA A 749 19.36 9.24 22.75
CA ALA A 749 20.52 8.80 23.50
C ALA A 749 20.26 8.87 25.01
N GLU A 750 20.78 7.87 25.72
CA GLU A 750 21.06 7.99 27.14
C GLU A 750 22.36 8.78 27.30
N VAL A 751 22.33 9.84 28.09
CA VAL A 751 23.48 10.72 28.31
C VAL A 751 23.86 10.69 29.80
N GLU A 752 25.15 10.74 30.12
CA GLU A 752 25.64 10.80 31.52
C GLU A 752 25.41 12.16 32.18
#